data_AF-A0A956NQE2-F1
#
_entry.id   AF-A0A956NQE2-F1
#
_cell.length_a   1.000
_cell.length_b   1.000
_cell.length_c   1.000
_cell.angle_alpha   90.00
_cell.angle_beta   90.00
_cell.angle_gamma   90.00
#
_symmetry.space_group_name_H-M   'P 1'
#
loop_
_entity.id
_entity.type
_entity.pdbx_description
1 polymer ?
#
loop_
_entity_poly.entity_id
_entity_poly.type
_entity_poly.pdbx_seq_one_letter_code
_entity_poly.pdbx_strand_id
1 'polypeptide(L)'
;MLALIQEVAQAGDSSLARFQQGIPTEAPPLPGGVSVILRIIFNAPLWAWLLAIVLGGALAFVALRWVWTHRQALREWFTTRDRGMKAAVGVVLVAVFGLVGFTGVTSWEYMQHDNGFCVSCHVMEGPWNKFSVDAGKHSDLQCHDCHQQSMYASTRQLVLWVANRPQDIPEHSPVPNARCETCHEVNTANEDWERIATTAGHRTHLESDSTALKDVQCVTCHGAEVHAFLPASQTCGQSGCHENLKITLGKMAEQTTWHCNTCHQFTAEVPLLATRDSAAGTLRPGVKECTSCHQMKERLGEFDVSRDPHGGTCGTCHNPHTQETPQEAGKTCTEAGCHADWRSTPFHTGTAHRAVGEQCLTCHQAHAAKVDASDCVACHEAVRAGDGTLRPPLPFDTTRALRDVASAPSVRHAPVVAGPGPSGHPVVAPVPEDDPPVRGKGDVPPPDLRPPIRTSALPPSAVDTFPHARHTSLSCITCHVPPVTQRGNTLTFAQPRGCDICHHQAPRTNDCARCHARTALATPLNVPVSVAVPEHPARTREVAFAHEVHDSLTCVACHTTPVTLAPTAAVRSCTECHAEHHAAGRACASCHSGRELTIAHADDVGASHRACDACHTASTVRELTPDRSFCLTCHQPQQAEHYAPRECTTCHFLASPADFRARLVGGTPR
;
A
#
# COMPACT_ATOMS: atom_id res chain seq x y z
N MET A 1 -16.71 -2.57 -32.47
CA MET A 1 -17.91 -2.00 -31.82
C MET A 1 -19.06 -2.99 -31.77
N LEU A 2 -19.53 -3.57 -32.90
CA LEU A 2 -20.53 -4.65 -32.87
C LEU A 2 -20.07 -5.89 -32.07
N ALA A 3 -18.83 -6.33 -32.24
CA ALA A 3 -18.28 -7.45 -31.48
C ALA A 3 -18.21 -7.19 -29.96
N LEU A 4 -17.98 -5.93 -29.56
CA LEU A 4 -17.92 -5.52 -28.16
C LEU A 4 -19.33 -5.47 -27.53
N ILE A 5 -20.34 -5.05 -28.31
CA ILE A 5 -21.75 -5.10 -27.90
C ILE A 5 -22.20 -6.57 -27.75
N GLN A 6 -21.70 -7.46 -28.59
CA GLN A 6 -22.00 -8.89 -28.53
C GLN A 6 -21.34 -9.59 -27.34
N GLU A 7 -20.09 -9.25 -27.00
CA GLU A 7 -19.42 -9.77 -25.78
C GLU A 7 -20.04 -9.24 -24.49
N VAL A 8 -20.45 -7.97 -24.43
CA VAL A 8 -21.12 -7.40 -23.23
C VAL A 8 -22.53 -7.98 -23.08
N ALA A 9 -23.26 -8.20 -24.18
CA ALA A 9 -24.55 -8.88 -24.14
C ALA A 9 -24.42 -10.34 -23.69
N GLN A 10 -23.38 -11.06 -24.16
CA GLN A 10 -23.12 -12.45 -23.74
C GLN A 10 -22.64 -12.57 -22.29
N ALA A 11 -21.87 -11.59 -21.79
CA ALA A 11 -21.47 -11.53 -20.38
C ALA A 11 -22.68 -11.28 -19.45
N GLY A 12 -23.60 -10.40 -19.85
CA GLY A 12 -24.88 -10.17 -19.16
C GLY A 12 -25.81 -11.38 -19.20
N ASP A 13 -25.92 -12.07 -20.35
CA ASP A 13 -26.75 -13.28 -20.48
C ASP A 13 -26.20 -14.46 -19.67
N SER A 14 -24.89 -14.57 -19.48
CA SER A 14 -24.29 -15.68 -18.71
C SER A 14 -24.56 -15.60 -17.20
N SER A 15 -24.70 -14.38 -16.65
CA SER A 15 -25.06 -14.17 -15.25
C SER A 15 -26.57 -14.38 -15.03
N LEU A 16 -27.40 -13.91 -15.96
CA LEU A 16 -28.85 -14.16 -15.95
C LEU A 16 -29.18 -15.65 -16.16
N ALA A 17 -28.45 -16.35 -17.03
CA ALA A 17 -28.62 -17.78 -17.27
C ALA A 17 -28.17 -18.62 -16.06
N ARG A 18 -27.12 -18.23 -15.32
CA ARG A 18 -26.79 -18.83 -14.02
C ARG A 18 -27.86 -18.55 -12.97
N PHE A 19 -28.46 -17.36 -12.99
CA PHE A 19 -29.57 -16.98 -12.11
C PHE A 19 -30.82 -17.82 -12.37
N GLN A 20 -31.10 -18.15 -13.64
CA GLN A 20 -32.23 -19.01 -14.05
C GLN A 20 -31.96 -20.51 -13.88
N GLN A 21 -30.70 -20.93 -13.86
CA GLN A 21 -30.30 -22.33 -13.67
C GLN A 21 -30.31 -22.79 -12.21
N GLY A 22 -30.77 -21.94 -11.27
CA GLY A 22 -31.04 -22.20 -9.85
C GLY A 22 -30.33 -23.43 -9.28
N ILE A 23 -29.30 -23.23 -8.45
CA ILE A 23 -28.59 -24.32 -7.77
C ILE A 23 -29.65 -25.32 -7.29
N PRO A 24 -29.61 -26.59 -7.77
CA PRO A 24 -30.67 -27.53 -7.46
C PRO A 24 -30.74 -27.61 -5.94
N THR A 25 -31.84 -27.08 -5.37
CA THR A 25 -32.12 -27.22 -3.95
C THR A 25 -32.01 -28.70 -3.68
N GLU A 26 -31.02 -29.11 -2.88
CA GLU A 26 -30.95 -30.50 -2.43
C GLU A 26 -32.34 -30.89 -1.95
N ALA A 27 -32.82 -32.04 -2.41
CA ALA A 27 -34.12 -32.53 -2.00
C ALA A 27 -34.19 -32.44 -0.47
N PRO A 28 -35.26 -31.88 0.10
CA PRO A 28 -35.31 -31.55 1.52
C PRO A 28 -34.80 -32.76 2.33
N PRO A 29 -33.91 -32.55 3.32
CA PRO A 29 -33.08 -33.60 3.93
C PRO A 29 -33.86 -34.69 4.68
N LEU A 30 -35.19 -34.62 4.64
CA LEU A 30 -36.08 -35.60 5.21
C LEU A 30 -36.37 -36.69 4.18
N PRO A 31 -35.88 -37.94 4.38
CA PRO A 31 -36.09 -39.05 3.46
C PRO A 31 -37.58 -39.21 3.14
N GLY A 32 -37.89 -39.48 1.87
CA GLY A 32 -39.17 -39.25 1.18
C GLY A 32 -40.47 -39.84 1.74
N GLY A 33 -40.46 -40.50 2.91
CA GLY A 33 -41.67 -40.85 3.67
C GLY A 33 -41.94 -39.92 4.86
N VAL A 34 -40.89 -39.44 5.53
CA VAL A 34 -41.01 -38.60 6.74
C VAL A 34 -41.49 -37.21 6.39
N SER A 35 -40.99 -36.63 5.29
CA SER A 35 -41.45 -35.33 4.80
C SER A 35 -42.92 -35.32 4.41
N VAL A 36 -43.47 -36.44 3.90
CA VAL A 36 -44.90 -36.58 3.59
C VAL A 36 -45.73 -36.62 4.88
N ILE A 37 -45.32 -37.40 5.87
CA ILE A 37 -46.00 -37.47 7.17
C ILE A 37 -45.95 -36.12 7.87
N LEU A 38 -44.78 -35.48 7.92
CA LEU A 38 -44.62 -34.14 8.50
C LEU A 38 -45.45 -33.11 7.73
N ARG A 39 -45.49 -33.16 6.39
CA ARG A 39 -46.38 -32.28 5.60
C ARG A 39 -47.85 -32.50 5.94
N ILE A 40 -48.32 -33.75 6.09
CA ILE A 40 -49.71 -34.03 6.48
C ILE A 40 -50.00 -33.46 7.87
N ILE A 41 -49.11 -33.73 8.82
CA ILE A 41 -49.19 -33.26 10.20
C ILE A 41 -49.20 -31.72 10.25
N PHE A 42 -48.30 -31.07 9.54
CA PHE A 42 -48.15 -29.61 9.52
C PHE A 42 -49.17 -28.89 8.62
N ASN A 43 -49.75 -29.55 7.61
CA ASN A 43 -50.89 -29.04 6.84
C ASN A 43 -52.21 -29.16 7.60
N ALA A 44 -52.25 -29.88 8.73
CA ALA A 44 -53.45 -29.97 9.52
C ALA A 44 -53.83 -28.55 10.02
N PRO A 45 -55.12 -28.18 9.93
CA PRO A 45 -55.56 -26.86 10.34
C PRO A 45 -55.28 -26.62 11.83
N LEU A 46 -55.04 -25.38 12.24
CA LEU A 46 -54.65 -25.01 13.61
C LEU A 46 -55.56 -25.63 14.69
N TRP A 47 -56.87 -25.73 14.43
CA TRP A 47 -57.81 -26.36 15.37
C TRP A 47 -57.52 -27.84 15.63
N ALA A 48 -57.01 -28.58 14.64
CA ALA A 48 -56.65 -29.99 14.78
C ALA A 48 -55.43 -30.16 15.68
N TRP A 49 -54.47 -29.25 15.57
CA TRP A 49 -53.32 -29.17 16.48
C TRP A 49 -53.73 -28.84 17.91
N LEU A 50 -54.60 -27.84 18.09
CA LEU A 50 -55.14 -27.50 19.41
C LEU A 50 -55.89 -28.69 20.03
N LEU A 51 -56.69 -29.41 19.24
CA LEU A 51 -57.37 -30.63 19.68
C LEU A 51 -56.37 -31.72 20.08
N ALA A 52 -55.34 -31.97 19.27
CA ALA A 52 -54.31 -32.97 19.56
C ALA A 52 -53.51 -32.63 20.83
N ILE A 53 -53.17 -31.35 21.03
CA ILE A 53 -52.47 -30.88 22.25
C ILE A 53 -53.35 -31.05 23.47
N VAL A 54 -54.64 -30.69 23.39
CA VAL A 54 -55.59 -30.84 24.51
C VAL A 54 -55.81 -32.31 24.84
N LEU A 55 -56.03 -33.16 23.84
CA LEU A 55 -56.22 -34.60 24.03
C LEU A 55 -54.95 -35.27 24.55
N GLY A 56 -53.79 -34.96 23.96
CA GLY A 56 -52.50 -35.48 24.40
C GLY A 56 -52.15 -35.03 25.82
N GLY A 57 -52.39 -33.75 26.15
CA GLY A 57 -52.23 -33.21 27.50
C GLY A 57 -53.18 -33.86 28.51
N ALA A 58 -54.44 -34.08 28.14
CA ALA A 58 -55.41 -34.80 28.98
C ALA A 58 -54.98 -36.25 29.23
N LEU A 59 -54.55 -36.97 28.19
CA LEU A 59 -54.03 -38.33 28.30
C LEU A 59 -52.77 -38.40 29.16
N ALA A 60 -51.83 -37.48 28.97
CA ALA A 60 -50.61 -37.38 29.77
C ALA A 60 -50.94 -37.06 31.24
N PHE A 61 -51.88 -36.15 31.50
CA PHE A 61 -52.36 -35.85 32.85
C PHE A 61 -53.03 -37.06 33.50
N VAL A 62 -53.89 -37.78 32.77
CA VAL A 62 -54.51 -39.02 33.26
C VAL A 62 -53.46 -40.09 33.55
N ALA A 63 -52.47 -40.26 32.67
CA ALA A 63 -51.37 -41.20 32.87
C ALA A 63 -50.50 -40.80 34.08
N LEU A 64 -50.10 -39.54 34.19
CA LEU A 64 -49.34 -39.01 35.33
C LEU A 64 -50.11 -39.17 36.64
N ARG A 65 -51.40 -38.83 36.64
CA ARG A 65 -52.28 -39.03 37.80
C ARG A 65 -52.36 -40.51 38.15
N TRP A 66 -52.56 -41.40 37.18
CA TRP A 66 -52.63 -42.84 37.41
C TRP A 66 -51.31 -43.39 37.97
N VAL A 67 -50.17 -43.01 37.39
CA VAL A 67 -48.83 -43.37 37.88
C VAL A 67 -48.63 -42.85 39.31
N TRP A 68 -49.08 -41.62 39.59
CA TRP A 68 -48.95 -41.00 40.90
C TRP A 68 -49.83 -41.67 41.96
N THR A 69 -51.09 -41.99 41.64
CA THR A 69 -52.01 -42.68 42.55
C THR A 69 -51.58 -44.12 42.79
N HIS A 70 -50.95 -44.77 41.82
CA HIS A 70 -50.45 -46.15 41.92
C HIS A 70 -48.96 -46.23 42.25
N ARG A 71 -48.32 -45.14 42.69
CA ARG A 71 -46.87 -45.09 42.89
C ARG A 71 -46.33 -46.14 43.88
N GLN A 72 -47.12 -46.48 44.92
CA GLN A 72 -46.74 -47.52 45.88
C GLN A 72 -46.78 -48.91 45.24
N ALA A 73 -47.89 -49.26 44.56
CA ALA A 73 -48.03 -50.52 43.84
C ALA A 73 -46.99 -50.67 42.72
N LEU A 74 -46.68 -49.59 41.98
CA LEU A 74 -45.63 -49.59 40.96
C LEU A 74 -44.25 -49.76 41.57
N ARG A 75 -43.98 -49.18 42.75
CA ARG A 75 -42.71 -49.35 43.47
C ARG A 75 -42.57 -50.76 44.02
N GLU A 76 -43.61 -51.33 44.61
CA GLU A 76 -43.64 -52.72 45.07
C GLU A 76 -43.49 -53.69 43.90
N TRP A 77 -44.21 -53.47 42.81
CA TRP A 77 -44.05 -54.23 41.57
C TRP A 77 -42.60 -54.15 41.08
N PHE A 78 -42.04 -52.94 40.94
CA PHE A 78 -40.67 -52.78 40.43
C PHE A 78 -39.63 -53.39 41.36
N THR A 79 -39.77 -53.24 42.68
CA THR A 79 -38.82 -53.80 43.66
C THR A 79 -38.87 -55.33 43.73
N THR A 80 -40.03 -55.95 43.53
CA THR A 80 -40.22 -57.40 43.56
C THR A 80 -39.82 -58.12 42.27
N ARG A 81 -39.57 -57.41 41.16
CA ARG A 81 -39.09 -58.04 39.92
C ARG A 81 -37.62 -58.47 39.99
N ASP A 82 -37.30 -59.51 39.23
CA ASP A 82 -35.95 -60.01 39.04
C ASP A 82 -35.05 -58.98 38.34
N ARG A 83 -33.73 -59.22 38.39
CA ARG A 83 -32.74 -58.29 37.84
C ARG A 83 -32.88 -58.09 36.32
N GLY A 84 -33.35 -59.11 35.58
CA GLY A 84 -33.52 -59.04 34.13
C GLY A 84 -34.62 -58.06 33.72
N MET A 85 -35.79 -58.12 34.36
CA MET A 85 -36.87 -57.17 34.10
C MET A 85 -36.49 -55.72 34.45
N LYS A 86 -35.78 -55.51 35.57
CA LYS A 86 -35.26 -54.18 35.95
C LYS A 86 -34.29 -53.64 34.90
N ALA A 87 -33.40 -54.49 34.38
CA ALA A 87 -32.49 -54.13 33.30
C ALA A 87 -33.25 -53.78 32.02
N ALA A 88 -34.26 -54.57 31.64
CA ALA A 88 -35.09 -54.30 30.46
C ALA A 88 -35.80 -52.93 30.54
N VAL A 89 -36.43 -52.62 31.68
CA VAL A 89 -37.06 -51.30 31.91
C VAL A 89 -36.02 -50.18 31.85
N GLY A 90 -34.85 -50.38 32.45
CA GLY A 90 -33.74 -49.43 32.39
C GLY A 90 -33.29 -49.15 30.95
N VAL A 91 -33.11 -50.21 30.13
CA VAL A 91 -32.74 -50.10 28.72
C VAL A 91 -33.80 -49.33 27.92
N VAL A 92 -35.09 -49.62 28.14
CA VAL A 92 -36.18 -48.91 27.45
C VAL A 92 -36.19 -47.43 27.83
N LEU A 93 -36.05 -47.08 29.11
CA LEU A 93 -35.99 -45.68 29.53
C LEU A 93 -34.78 -44.97 28.92
N VAL A 94 -33.60 -45.59 28.94
CA VAL A 94 -32.39 -45.05 28.30
C VAL A 94 -32.60 -44.86 26.81
N ALA A 95 -33.24 -45.81 26.11
CA ALA A 95 -33.55 -45.69 24.69
C ALA A 95 -34.52 -44.53 24.41
N VAL A 96 -35.56 -44.37 25.23
CA VAL A 96 -36.55 -43.27 25.06
C VAL A 96 -35.91 -41.91 25.35
N PHE A 97 -35.22 -41.75 26.47
CA PHE A 97 -34.54 -40.49 26.80
C PHE A 97 -33.39 -40.20 25.84
N GLY A 98 -32.68 -41.23 25.39
CA GLY A 98 -31.65 -41.13 24.37
C GLY A 98 -32.23 -40.65 23.04
N LEU A 99 -33.37 -41.19 22.62
CA LEU A 99 -34.07 -40.73 21.41
C LEU A 99 -34.53 -39.27 21.54
N VAL A 100 -35.16 -38.90 22.65
CA VAL A 100 -35.62 -37.51 22.88
C VAL A 100 -34.45 -36.53 22.95
N GLY A 101 -33.37 -36.91 23.63
CA GLY A 101 -32.14 -36.10 23.71
C GLY A 101 -31.51 -35.95 22.33
N PHE A 102 -31.37 -37.06 21.58
CA PHE A 102 -30.83 -37.05 20.23
C PHE A 102 -31.65 -36.18 19.29
N THR A 103 -32.98 -36.34 19.25
CA THR A 103 -33.85 -35.51 18.39
C THR A 103 -33.84 -34.04 18.80
N GLY A 104 -33.73 -33.74 20.10
CA GLY A 104 -33.58 -32.38 20.60
C GLY A 104 -32.28 -31.73 20.15
N VAL A 105 -31.15 -32.42 20.30
CA VAL A 105 -29.83 -31.93 19.88
C VAL A 105 -29.76 -31.79 18.36
N THR A 106 -30.25 -32.75 17.59
CA THR A 106 -30.23 -32.66 16.11
C THR A 106 -31.14 -31.56 15.59
N SER A 107 -32.31 -31.36 16.21
CA SER A 107 -33.20 -30.24 15.85
C SER A 107 -32.59 -28.89 16.21
N TRP A 108 -31.93 -28.80 17.37
CA TRP A 108 -31.21 -27.59 17.79
C TRP A 108 -30.07 -27.27 16.83
N GLU A 109 -29.26 -28.27 16.49
CA GLU A 109 -28.13 -28.13 15.56
C GLU A 109 -28.62 -27.69 14.18
N TYR A 110 -29.65 -28.35 13.65
CA TYR A 110 -30.26 -27.98 12.38
C TYR A 110 -30.80 -26.54 12.39
N MET A 111 -31.43 -26.11 13.47
CA MET A 111 -32.03 -24.76 13.56
C MET A 111 -31.03 -23.64 13.85
N GLN A 112 -29.83 -23.96 14.34
CA GLN A 112 -28.88 -22.95 14.85
C GLN A 112 -27.51 -22.97 14.17
N HIS A 113 -27.16 -24.04 13.45
CA HIS A 113 -25.84 -24.18 12.81
C HIS A 113 -25.91 -24.66 11.37
N ASP A 114 -27.08 -25.06 10.86
CA ASP A 114 -27.25 -25.58 9.50
C ASP A 114 -28.03 -24.60 8.62
N ASN A 115 -27.41 -24.13 7.53
CA ASN A 115 -28.06 -23.30 6.51
C ASN A 115 -29.35 -23.92 5.96
N GLY A 116 -29.44 -25.24 5.95
CA GLY A 116 -30.60 -26.04 5.59
C GLY A 116 -31.88 -25.56 6.25
N PHE A 117 -31.85 -25.08 7.49
CA PHE A 117 -33.04 -24.53 8.15
C PHE A 117 -33.54 -23.26 7.44
N CYS A 118 -32.64 -22.31 7.19
CA CYS A 118 -32.98 -21.04 6.52
C CYS A 118 -33.38 -21.27 5.07
N VAL A 119 -32.60 -22.05 4.30
CA VAL A 119 -32.86 -22.28 2.86
C VAL A 119 -34.02 -23.24 2.60
N SER A 120 -34.50 -23.97 3.62
CA SER A 120 -35.71 -24.79 3.49
C SER A 120 -36.98 -23.97 3.22
N CYS A 121 -36.94 -22.66 3.50
CA CYS A 121 -38.02 -21.74 3.22
C CYS A 121 -38.01 -21.35 1.74
N HIS A 122 -39.12 -21.51 1.02
CA HIS A 122 -39.21 -21.14 -0.40
C HIS A 122 -38.86 -19.67 -0.66
N VAL A 123 -39.18 -18.77 0.27
CA VAL A 123 -38.91 -17.33 0.14
C VAL A 123 -37.41 -17.00 0.25
N MET A 124 -36.60 -17.95 0.72
CA MET A 124 -35.16 -17.81 0.84
C MET A 124 -34.40 -18.18 -0.43
N GLU A 125 -35.04 -18.73 -1.47
CA GLU A 125 -34.35 -19.11 -2.71
C GLU A 125 -33.64 -17.92 -3.37
N GLY A 126 -34.35 -16.80 -3.55
CA GLY A 126 -33.76 -15.57 -4.13
C GLY A 126 -32.61 -14.99 -3.31
N PRO A 127 -32.82 -14.71 -2.01
CA PRO A 127 -31.76 -14.21 -1.12
C PRO A 127 -30.58 -15.17 -0.97
N TRP A 128 -30.81 -16.49 -0.96
CA TRP A 128 -29.74 -17.50 -0.92
C TRP A 128 -28.94 -17.51 -2.21
N ASN A 129 -29.58 -17.39 -3.37
CA ASN A 129 -28.87 -17.30 -4.64
C ASN A 129 -27.95 -16.08 -4.66
N LYS A 130 -28.43 -14.91 -4.21
CA LYS A 130 -27.58 -13.71 -4.04
C LYS A 130 -26.41 -13.97 -3.09
N PHE A 131 -26.67 -14.59 -1.94
CA PHE A 131 -25.61 -14.97 -0.99
C PHE A 131 -24.57 -15.88 -1.66
N SER A 132 -25.01 -16.99 -2.25
CA SER A 132 -24.11 -17.99 -2.82
C SER A 132 -23.27 -17.49 -4.01
N VAL A 133 -23.80 -16.52 -4.78
CA VAL A 133 -23.13 -16.00 -5.99
C VAL A 133 -22.33 -14.72 -5.70
N ASP A 134 -22.88 -13.80 -4.92
CA ASP A 134 -22.37 -12.43 -4.75
C ASP A 134 -21.77 -12.16 -3.37
N ALA A 135 -21.78 -13.12 -2.44
CA ALA A 135 -21.16 -12.93 -1.12
C ALA A 135 -19.62 -13.07 -1.15
N GLY A 136 -19.03 -13.39 -2.30
CA GLY A 136 -17.58 -13.51 -2.44
C GLY A 136 -17.02 -14.53 -1.47
N LYS A 137 -16.12 -14.11 -0.56
CA LYS A 137 -15.55 -15.00 0.46
C LYS A 137 -16.51 -15.35 1.60
N HIS A 138 -17.64 -14.64 1.73
CA HIS A 138 -18.67 -14.98 2.70
C HIS A 138 -19.53 -16.17 2.25
N SER A 139 -19.40 -16.67 1.01
CA SER A 139 -20.13 -17.86 0.54
C SER A 139 -19.86 -19.11 1.36
N ASP A 140 -18.72 -19.15 2.04
CA ASP A 140 -18.28 -20.28 2.88
C ASP A 140 -18.86 -20.22 4.31
N LEU A 141 -19.55 -19.12 4.66
CA LEU A 141 -20.15 -18.93 5.98
C LEU A 141 -21.54 -19.57 6.06
N GLN A 142 -21.92 -19.95 7.28
CA GLN A 142 -23.29 -20.26 7.62
C GLN A 142 -24.09 -18.96 7.81
N CYS A 143 -25.37 -18.97 7.44
CA CYS A 143 -26.36 -17.93 7.76
C CYS A 143 -26.27 -17.51 9.23
N HIS A 144 -26.03 -18.47 10.12
CA HIS A 144 -25.94 -18.27 11.57
C HIS A 144 -24.67 -17.57 12.05
N ASP A 145 -23.63 -17.51 11.24
CA ASP A 145 -22.42 -16.73 11.54
C ASP A 145 -22.76 -15.22 11.56
N CYS A 146 -23.71 -14.80 10.72
CA CYS A 146 -24.24 -13.43 10.69
C CYS A 146 -25.54 -13.27 11.49
N HIS A 147 -26.44 -14.25 11.41
CA HIS A 147 -27.77 -14.23 12.03
C HIS A 147 -27.87 -15.17 13.23
N GLN A 148 -27.47 -14.67 14.40
CA GLN A 148 -27.76 -15.36 15.65
C GLN A 148 -29.10 -14.89 16.21
N GLN A 149 -30.04 -15.83 16.32
CA GLN A 149 -31.33 -15.60 16.94
C GLN A 149 -31.56 -16.56 18.10
N SER A 150 -32.34 -16.10 19.08
CA SER A 150 -32.69 -16.93 20.22
C SER A 150 -33.52 -18.13 19.77
N MET A 151 -33.50 -19.22 20.55
CA MET A 151 -34.29 -20.40 20.18
C MET A 151 -35.79 -20.12 20.07
N TYR A 152 -36.28 -19.22 20.91
CA TYR A 152 -37.67 -18.76 20.82
C TYR A 152 -37.98 -18.08 19.47
N ALA A 153 -37.07 -17.25 18.96
CA ALA A 153 -37.23 -16.59 17.67
C ALA A 153 -37.21 -17.59 16.51
N SER A 154 -36.26 -18.54 16.49
CA SER A 154 -36.21 -19.60 15.47
C SER A 154 -37.47 -20.49 15.52
N THR A 155 -37.92 -20.88 16.72
CA THR A 155 -39.16 -21.67 16.88
C THR A 155 -40.39 -20.88 16.43
N ARG A 156 -40.46 -19.58 16.76
CA ARG A 156 -41.55 -18.71 16.28
C ARG A 156 -41.52 -18.61 14.76
N GLN A 157 -40.36 -18.46 14.14
CA GLN A 157 -40.22 -18.40 12.68
C GLN A 157 -40.68 -19.70 12.02
N LEU A 158 -40.27 -20.86 12.58
CA LEU A 158 -40.75 -22.17 12.15
C LEU A 158 -42.28 -22.26 12.23
N VAL A 159 -42.88 -21.87 13.36
CA VAL A 159 -44.34 -21.89 13.55
C VAL A 159 -45.04 -20.96 12.56
N LEU A 160 -44.57 -19.72 12.41
CA LEU A 160 -45.14 -18.76 11.46
C LEU A 160 -45.06 -19.28 10.03
N TRP A 161 -43.94 -19.90 9.65
CA TRP A 161 -43.76 -20.37 8.29
C TRP A 161 -44.60 -21.62 8.00
N VAL A 162 -44.62 -22.56 8.93
CA VAL A 162 -45.43 -23.77 8.82
C VAL A 162 -46.93 -23.44 8.81
N ALA A 163 -47.38 -22.56 9.71
CA ALA A 163 -48.79 -22.27 9.89
C ALA A 163 -49.34 -21.19 8.93
N ASN A 164 -48.58 -20.12 8.67
CA ASN A 164 -49.06 -18.94 7.93
C ASN A 164 -48.55 -18.85 6.49
N ARG A 165 -47.42 -19.50 6.15
CA ARG A 165 -46.83 -19.55 4.80
C ARG A 165 -46.77 -18.20 4.07
N PRO A 166 -46.08 -17.21 4.65
CA PRO A 166 -45.94 -15.91 4.01
C PRO A 166 -45.28 -16.06 2.64
N GLN A 167 -45.74 -15.27 1.66
CA GLN A 167 -45.15 -15.23 0.33
C GLN A 167 -43.99 -14.23 0.25
N ASP A 168 -43.93 -13.29 1.19
CA ASP A 168 -42.93 -12.24 1.25
C ASP A 168 -42.21 -12.24 2.61
N ILE A 169 -40.94 -11.84 2.60
CA ILE A 169 -40.18 -11.55 3.82
C ILE A 169 -40.56 -10.11 4.25
N PRO A 170 -41.24 -9.91 5.40
CA PRO A 170 -41.39 -8.57 5.96
C PRO A 170 -40.01 -8.02 6.31
N GLU A 171 -39.90 -6.73 6.61
CA GLU A 171 -38.65 -6.09 7.02
C GLU A 171 -37.89 -6.97 8.03
N HIS A 172 -36.78 -7.55 7.56
CA HIS A 172 -36.03 -8.54 8.31
C HIS A 172 -35.10 -7.82 9.29
N SER A 173 -34.82 -8.46 10.43
CA SER A 173 -33.95 -7.85 11.43
C SER A 173 -32.57 -7.59 10.84
N PRO A 174 -32.03 -6.36 10.92
CA PRO A 174 -30.70 -6.06 10.41
C PRO A 174 -29.65 -6.87 11.18
N VAL A 175 -28.57 -7.24 10.48
CA VAL A 175 -27.40 -7.84 11.11
C VAL A 175 -26.71 -6.77 11.97
N PRO A 176 -26.51 -7.00 13.29
CA PRO A 176 -25.79 -6.06 14.13
C PRO A 176 -24.34 -5.89 13.66
N ASN A 177 -23.83 -4.66 13.62
CA ASN A 177 -22.46 -4.36 13.16
C ASN A 177 -21.38 -5.20 13.87
N ALA A 178 -21.57 -5.45 15.17
CA ALA A 178 -20.67 -6.28 15.99
C ALA A 178 -20.43 -7.69 15.42
N ARG A 179 -21.34 -8.22 14.59
CA ARG A 179 -21.14 -9.51 13.89
C ARG A 179 -20.09 -9.42 12.79
N CYS A 180 -20.01 -8.28 12.11
CA CYS A 180 -18.97 -8.02 11.13
C CYS A 180 -17.63 -7.84 11.84
N GLU A 181 -17.63 -7.06 12.92
CA GLU A 181 -16.42 -6.72 13.71
C GLU A 181 -15.74 -7.98 14.26
N THR A 182 -16.49 -9.00 14.70
CA THR A 182 -15.92 -10.25 15.24
C THR A 182 -14.98 -10.98 14.29
N CYS A 183 -15.08 -10.73 12.98
CA CYS A 183 -14.20 -11.31 11.96
C CYS A 183 -13.32 -10.26 11.26
N HIS A 184 -13.81 -9.03 11.08
CA HIS A 184 -13.16 -8.00 10.25
C HIS A 184 -12.37 -6.93 11.05
N GLU A 185 -12.54 -6.89 12.38
CA GLU A 185 -11.84 -5.97 13.29
C GLU A 185 -10.96 -6.72 14.32
N VAL A 186 -11.25 -8.00 14.59
CA VAL A 186 -10.57 -8.77 15.65
C VAL A 186 -9.20 -9.28 15.20
N ASN A 187 -8.18 -8.90 15.98
CA ASN A 187 -6.77 -9.27 15.87
C ASN A 187 -6.50 -10.71 16.41
N THR A 188 -7.29 -11.69 15.97
CA THR A 188 -7.19 -13.10 16.41
C THR A 188 -6.42 -13.96 15.42
N ALA A 189 -5.09 -13.98 15.54
CA ALA A 189 -4.07 -14.87 14.94
C ALA A 189 -4.36 -15.65 13.62
N ASN A 190 -5.34 -15.23 12.81
CA ASN A 190 -5.82 -15.92 11.61
C ASN A 190 -5.60 -14.94 10.46
N GLU A 191 -4.41 -15.05 9.86
CA GLU A 191 -3.76 -14.03 9.05
C GLU A 191 -4.57 -13.60 7.79
N ASP A 192 -5.56 -14.39 7.36
CA ASP A 192 -6.29 -14.18 6.10
C ASP A 192 -7.41 -13.12 6.16
N TRP A 193 -8.04 -12.91 7.32
CA TRP A 193 -9.20 -12.01 7.48
C TRP A 193 -8.90 -10.75 8.28
N GLU A 194 -7.66 -10.63 8.77
CA GLU A 194 -7.42 -10.01 10.07
C GLU A 194 -7.56 -8.49 10.11
N ARG A 195 -7.72 -7.78 8.99
CA ARG A 195 -7.76 -6.30 9.01
C ARG A 195 -8.48 -5.62 7.84
N ILE A 196 -9.64 -6.09 7.41
CA ILE A 196 -10.43 -5.38 6.38
C ILE A 196 -10.74 -3.94 6.82
N ALA A 197 -11.05 -3.75 8.10
CA ALA A 197 -11.28 -2.44 8.70
C ALA A 197 -10.07 -1.49 8.58
N THR A 198 -8.85 -2.02 8.42
CA THR A 198 -7.64 -1.20 8.29
C THR A 198 -7.28 -0.86 6.85
N THR A 199 -8.08 -1.23 5.86
CA THR A 199 -7.84 -0.80 4.46
C THR A 199 -8.11 0.71 4.31
N ALA A 200 -7.53 1.32 3.29
CA ALA A 200 -7.56 2.76 3.04
C ALA A 200 -8.99 3.34 3.10
N GLY A 201 -9.93 2.68 2.42
CA GLY A 201 -11.33 3.07 2.34
C GLY A 201 -12.04 2.97 3.68
N HIS A 202 -11.92 1.83 4.35
CA HIS A 202 -12.56 1.59 5.65
C HIS A 202 -12.06 2.58 6.70
N ARG A 203 -10.75 2.76 6.85
CA ARG A 203 -10.20 3.72 7.82
C ARG A 203 -10.63 5.15 7.54
N THR A 204 -10.63 5.56 6.27
CA THR A 204 -11.05 6.92 5.89
C THR A 204 -12.47 7.24 6.35
N HIS A 205 -13.37 6.25 6.34
CA HIS A 205 -14.78 6.41 6.68
C HIS A 205 -15.09 6.10 8.15
N LEU A 206 -14.62 4.96 8.66
CA LEU A 206 -14.90 4.47 10.02
C LEU A 206 -14.13 5.24 11.09
N GLU A 207 -12.93 5.75 10.79
CA GLU A 207 -12.14 6.56 11.74
C GLU A 207 -12.40 8.07 11.58
N SER A 208 -13.41 8.46 10.79
CA SER A 208 -13.71 9.88 10.61
C SER A 208 -14.41 10.47 11.82
N ASP A 209 -13.96 11.65 12.23
CA ASP A 209 -14.59 12.53 13.22
C ASP A 209 -15.72 13.39 12.62
N SER A 210 -16.00 13.25 11.32
CA SER A 210 -17.06 13.98 10.66
C SER A 210 -18.43 13.55 11.20
N THR A 211 -19.25 14.53 11.57
CA THR A 211 -20.64 14.27 11.97
C THR A 211 -21.46 13.54 10.90
N ALA A 212 -21.09 13.64 9.63
CA ALA A 212 -21.72 12.92 8.52
C ALA A 212 -21.38 11.43 8.50
N LEU A 213 -20.27 11.01 9.11
CA LEU A 213 -19.77 9.63 9.10
C LEU A 213 -19.86 8.95 10.47
N LYS A 214 -20.28 9.67 11.52
CA LYS A 214 -20.29 9.19 12.91
C LYS A 214 -21.10 7.89 13.14
N ASP A 215 -22.11 7.65 12.30
CA ASP A 215 -23.02 6.50 12.41
C ASP A 215 -22.81 5.48 11.28
N VAL A 216 -21.73 5.61 10.49
CA VAL A 216 -21.43 4.67 9.39
C VAL A 216 -21.00 3.33 9.98
N GLN A 217 -21.66 2.27 9.50
CA GLN A 217 -21.45 0.88 9.88
C GLN A 217 -21.07 0.04 8.65
N CYS A 218 -20.58 -1.18 8.85
CA CYS A 218 -20.26 -2.10 7.76
C CYS A 218 -21.47 -2.30 6.83
N VAL A 219 -22.65 -2.52 7.42
CA VAL A 219 -23.91 -2.74 6.69
C VAL A 219 -24.45 -1.48 5.99
N THR A 220 -23.96 -0.28 6.34
CA THR A 220 -24.29 0.97 5.62
C THR A 220 -23.84 0.90 4.16
N CYS A 221 -22.76 0.16 3.87
CA CYS A 221 -22.20 -0.01 2.54
C CYS A 221 -22.35 -1.45 2.00
N HIS A 222 -22.26 -2.46 2.86
CA HIS A 222 -22.28 -3.89 2.51
C HIS A 222 -23.64 -4.57 2.71
N GLY A 223 -24.70 -3.79 2.97
CA GLY A 223 -26.07 -4.30 3.20
C GLY A 223 -27.13 -3.59 2.36
N ALA A 224 -26.74 -2.92 1.27
CA ALA A 224 -27.66 -2.16 0.42
C ALA A 224 -28.70 -3.06 -0.28
N GLU A 225 -28.36 -4.33 -0.50
CA GLU A 225 -29.31 -5.37 -0.92
C GLU A 225 -29.29 -6.56 0.03
N VAL A 226 -30.43 -7.22 0.18
CA VAL A 226 -30.57 -8.41 1.02
C VAL A 226 -29.61 -9.50 0.53
N HIS A 227 -28.65 -9.84 1.39
CA HIS A 227 -27.62 -10.87 1.17
C HIS A 227 -26.74 -10.65 -0.07
N ALA A 228 -26.52 -9.40 -0.48
CA ALA A 228 -25.42 -9.04 -1.39
C ALA A 228 -24.41 -8.18 -0.63
N PHE A 229 -23.17 -8.67 -0.54
CA PHE A 229 -22.13 -8.07 0.30
C PHE A 229 -21.08 -7.29 -0.48
N LEU A 230 -21.11 -7.35 -1.81
CA LEU A 230 -20.27 -6.51 -2.64
C LEU A 230 -20.89 -5.11 -2.72
N PRO A 231 -20.17 -4.06 -2.29
CA PRO A 231 -20.70 -2.71 -2.40
C PRO A 231 -20.83 -2.36 -3.88
N ALA A 232 -22.05 -2.09 -4.32
CA ALA A 232 -22.28 -1.55 -5.66
C ALA A 232 -21.81 -0.09 -5.70
N SER A 233 -21.43 0.45 -6.86
CA SER A 233 -21.12 1.89 -6.98
C SER A 233 -22.26 2.80 -6.53
N GLN A 234 -23.47 2.27 -6.53
CA GLN A 234 -24.68 2.93 -6.03
C GLN A 234 -24.61 3.20 -4.52
N THR A 235 -23.87 2.40 -3.75
CA THR A 235 -23.73 2.61 -2.29
C THR A 235 -22.83 3.81 -1.99
N CYS A 236 -21.81 4.07 -2.80
CA CYS A 236 -21.00 5.28 -2.69
C CYS A 236 -21.86 6.54 -2.92
N GLY A 237 -22.75 6.49 -3.92
CA GLY A 237 -23.65 7.58 -4.30
C GLY A 237 -24.99 7.62 -3.55
N GLN A 238 -25.17 6.80 -2.51
CA GLN A 238 -26.44 6.73 -1.77
C GLN A 238 -26.72 8.02 -0.99
N SER A 239 -27.98 8.17 -0.55
CA SER A 239 -28.38 9.43 0.05
C SER A 239 -27.62 9.73 1.35
N GLY A 240 -27.06 10.94 1.46
CA GLY A 240 -26.20 11.39 2.55
C GLY A 240 -24.70 11.12 2.35
N CYS A 241 -24.30 10.46 1.26
CA CYS A 241 -22.89 10.17 0.95
C CYS A 241 -22.40 10.97 -0.27
N HIS A 242 -21.97 10.33 -1.35
CA HIS A 242 -21.39 10.99 -2.54
C HIS A 242 -22.43 11.26 -3.65
N GLU A 243 -23.63 11.70 -3.30
CA GLU A 243 -24.78 11.85 -4.22
C GLU A 243 -24.51 12.71 -5.47
N ASN A 244 -23.64 13.71 -5.35
CA ASN A 244 -23.37 14.71 -6.39
C ASN A 244 -21.97 14.58 -7.02
N LEU A 245 -21.27 13.48 -6.73
CA LEU A 245 -19.91 13.27 -7.22
C LEU A 245 -19.95 12.70 -8.64
N LYS A 246 -19.51 13.50 -9.61
CA LYS A 246 -19.38 13.11 -11.03
C LYS A 246 -17.96 13.36 -11.51
N ILE A 247 -17.55 12.71 -12.60
CA ILE A 247 -16.32 13.06 -13.30
C ILE A 247 -16.65 14.23 -14.23
N THR A 248 -15.87 15.31 -14.16
CA THR A 248 -16.01 16.52 -14.98
C THR A 248 -14.84 16.73 -15.94
N LEU A 249 -13.78 15.94 -15.79
CA LEU A 249 -12.53 16.15 -16.52
C LEU A 249 -12.61 15.75 -17.99
N GLY A 250 -12.66 16.75 -18.88
CA GLY A 250 -12.60 16.60 -20.33
C GLY A 250 -13.54 15.53 -20.86
N LYS A 251 -13.02 14.65 -21.73
CA LYS A 251 -13.81 13.56 -22.32
C LYS A 251 -14.21 12.46 -21.32
N MET A 252 -13.58 12.40 -20.14
CA MET A 252 -14.00 11.44 -19.11
C MET A 252 -15.36 11.82 -18.53
N ALA A 253 -15.76 13.09 -18.60
CA ALA A 253 -17.07 13.55 -18.16
C ALA A 253 -18.24 12.92 -18.94
N GLU A 254 -17.98 12.47 -20.18
CA GLU A 254 -18.97 11.80 -21.03
C GLU A 254 -19.17 10.32 -20.64
N GLN A 255 -18.31 9.77 -19.77
CA GLN A 255 -18.35 8.38 -19.37
C GLN A 255 -19.00 8.24 -17.98
N THR A 256 -20.32 8.07 -17.96
CA THR A 256 -21.13 8.07 -16.72
C THR A 256 -21.23 6.71 -16.03
N THR A 257 -20.63 5.65 -16.59
CA THR A 257 -20.79 4.27 -16.10
C THR A 257 -19.62 3.78 -15.25
N TRP A 258 -18.65 4.64 -14.91
CA TRP A 258 -17.49 4.21 -14.13
C TRP A 258 -17.85 3.99 -12.66
N HIS A 259 -17.43 2.85 -12.13
CA HIS A 259 -17.50 2.57 -10.70
C HIS A 259 -16.37 3.31 -9.98
N CYS A 260 -16.67 3.92 -8.83
CA CYS A 260 -15.73 4.73 -8.04
C CYS A 260 -14.43 3.98 -7.70
N ASN A 261 -14.54 2.66 -7.45
CA ASN A 261 -13.42 1.77 -7.14
C ASN A 261 -12.45 1.54 -8.32
N THR A 262 -12.80 1.98 -9.53
CA THR A 262 -11.87 1.98 -10.67
C THR A 262 -10.71 2.95 -10.45
N CYS A 263 -11.00 4.09 -9.79
CA CYS A 263 -10.01 5.12 -9.49
C CYS A 263 -9.58 5.10 -8.01
N HIS A 264 -10.48 4.72 -7.11
CA HIS A 264 -10.23 4.71 -5.67
C HIS A 264 -10.01 3.28 -5.19
N GLN A 265 -8.77 2.92 -4.89
CA GLN A 265 -8.42 1.58 -4.36
C GLN A 265 -8.90 1.45 -2.90
N PHE A 266 -10.20 1.24 -2.71
CA PHE A 266 -10.84 1.22 -1.39
C PHE A 266 -10.24 0.17 -0.46
N THR A 267 -9.86 -0.99 -0.99
CA THR A 267 -9.26 -2.09 -0.26
C THR A 267 -7.72 -2.03 -0.21
N ALA A 268 -7.11 -0.92 -0.62
CA ALA A 268 -5.66 -0.78 -0.54
C ALA A 268 -5.19 -0.90 0.92
N GLU A 269 -4.15 -1.70 1.15
CA GLU A 269 -3.52 -1.82 2.45
C GLU A 269 -2.85 -0.50 2.84
N VAL A 270 -2.95 -0.15 4.12
CA VAL A 270 -2.22 0.97 4.69
C VAL A 270 -1.48 0.52 5.96
N PRO A 271 -0.29 1.08 6.24
CA PRO A 271 0.44 0.74 7.46
C PRO A 271 -0.45 0.90 8.70
N LEU A 272 -0.34 0.01 9.67
CA LEU A 272 -1.16 0.03 10.90
C LEU A 272 -1.00 1.33 11.69
N LEU A 273 0.17 1.96 11.59
CA LEU A 273 0.49 3.24 12.24
C LEU A 273 0.13 4.46 11.37
N ALA A 274 -0.36 4.26 10.14
CA ALA A 274 -0.78 5.37 9.29
C ALA A 274 -1.94 6.12 9.97
N THR A 275 -2.04 7.43 9.78
CA THR A 275 -3.22 8.18 10.24
C THR A 275 -4.38 8.00 9.27
N ARG A 276 -5.59 8.41 9.66
CA ARG A 276 -6.74 8.51 8.75
C ARG A 276 -6.39 9.32 7.50
N ASP A 277 -5.72 10.46 7.65
CA ASP A 277 -5.35 11.32 6.52
C ASP A 277 -4.37 10.63 5.56
N SER A 278 -3.42 9.84 6.10
CA SER A 278 -2.55 9.00 5.28
C SER A 278 -3.36 7.93 4.53
N ALA A 279 -4.35 7.31 5.18
CA ALA A 279 -5.24 6.35 4.53
C ALA A 279 -6.08 6.99 3.41
N ALA A 280 -6.60 8.19 3.64
CA ALA A 280 -7.31 8.97 2.62
C ALA A 280 -6.38 9.35 1.44
N GLY A 281 -5.10 9.60 1.72
CA GLY A 281 -4.07 9.80 0.69
C GLY A 281 -3.93 8.61 -0.26
N THR A 282 -4.00 7.38 0.26
CA THR A 282 -3.93 6.14 -0.53
C THR A 282 -5.14 5.95 -1.47
N LEU A 283 -6.28 6.58 -1.17
CA LEU A 283 -7.44 6.56 -2.05
C LEU A 283 -7.28 7.47 -3.28
N ARG A 284 -6.26 8.35 -3.32
CA ARG A 284 -6.04 9.21 -4.48
C ARG A 284 -5.49 8.37 -5.64
N PRO A 285 -6.08 8.46 -6.84
CA PRO A 285 -5.63 7.66 -7.98
C PRO A 285 -4.18 8.00 -8.34
N GLY A 286 -3.37 6.97 -8.51
CA GLY A 286 -2.01 7.08 -9.01
C GLY A 286 -1.92 6.73 -10.50
N VAL A 287 -0.69 6.63 -10.97
CA VAL A 287 -0.37 6.31 -12.36
C VAL A 287 -0.99 4.99 -12.79
N LYS A 288 -1.07 3.99 -11.90
CA LYS A 288 -1.66 2.68 -12.21
C LYS A 288 -3.15 2.81 -12.54
N GLU A 289 -3.91 3.52 -11.71
CA GLU A 289 -5.34 3.75 -11.90
C GLU A 289 -5.59 4.62 -13.13
N CYS A 290 -4.84 5.71 -13.29
CA CYS A 290 -4.99 6.61 -14.43
C CYS A 290 -4.63 5.93 -15.75
N THR A 291 -3.53 5.17 -15.82
CA THR A 291 -3.08 4.49 -17.06
C THR A 291 -3.75 3.15 -17.32
N SER A 292 -4.58 2.66 -16.39
CA SER A 292 -5.46 1.49 -16.63
C SER A 292 -6.42 1.74 -17.80
N CYS A 293 -6.77 3.00 -18.04
CA CYS A 293 -7.55 3.43 -19.19
C CYS A 293 -6.65 3.60 -20.43
N HIS A 294 -7.00 2.93 -21.53
CA HIS A 294 -6.21 2.97 -22.77
C HIS A 294 -5.92 4.38 -23.30
N GLN A 295 -6.90 5.29 -23.19
CA GLN A 295 -6.72 6.68 -23.63
C GLN A 295 -5.66 7.42 -22.81
N MET A 296 -5.56 7.16 -21.50
CA MET A 296 -4.55 7.79 -20.65
C MET A 296 -3.17 7.19 -20.87
N LYS A 297 -3.09 5.89 -21.08
CA LYS A 297 -1.83 5.24 -21.49
C LYS A 297 -1.26 5.82 -22.79
N GLU A 298 -2.12 6.10 -23.77
CA GLU A 298 -1.71 6.75 -25.03
C GLU A 298 -1.26 8.20 -24.80
N ARG A 299 -2.02 8.97 -24.02
CA ARG A 299 -1.72 10.39 -23.75
C ARG A 299 -0.48 10.61 -22.89
N LEU A 300 -0.14 9.64 -22.06
CA LEU A 300 1.00 9.67 -21.14
C LEU A 300 2.11 8.71 -21.56
N GLY A 301 2.19 8.33 -22.84
CA GLY A 301 3.17 7.35 -23.33
C GLY A 301 4.64 7.72 -23.06
N GLU A 302 4.92 9.01 -22.89
CA GLU A 302 6.26 9.55 -22.55
C GLU A 302 6.42 9.90 -21.06
N PHE A 303 5.36 9.72 -20.24
CA PHE A 303 5.44 10.02 -18.81
C PHE A 303 6.31 8.99 -18.08
N ASP A 304 7.40 9.48 -17.50
CA ASP A 304 8.33 8.70 -16.72
C ASP A 304 8.09 8.95 -15.22
N VAL A 305 7.42 8.00 -14.56
CA VAL A 305 7.13 8.07 -13.11
C VAL A 305 8.40 8.25 -12.28
N SER A 306 9.55 7.76 -12.75
CA SER A 306 10.82 7.90 -12.02
C SER A 306 11.35 9.34 -11.99
N ARG A 307 10.85 10.20 -12.89
CA ARG A 307 11.18 11.63 -12.93
C ARG A 307 10.17 12.49 -12.17
N ASP A 308 9.01 11.94 -11.82
CA ASP A 308 7.99 12.63 -11.04
C ASP A 308 8.36 12.63 -9.55
N PRO A 309 8.66 13.78 -8.94
CA PRO A 309 8.98 13.86 -7.51
C PRO A 309 7.78 13.50 -6.62
N HIS A 310 6.58 13.40 -7.18
CA HIS A 310 5.36 12.99 -6.46
C HIS A 310 5.09 11.47 -6.55
N GLY A 311 5.99 10.69 -7.16
CA GLY A 311 5.89 9.23 -7.21
C GLY A 311 4.74 8.70 -8.06
N GLY A 312 4.21 9.49 -9.00
CA GLY A 312 3.11 9.10 -9.87
C GLY A 312 1.74 9.17 -9.19
N THR A 313 1.58 9.89 -8.08
CA THR A 313 0.26 10.12 -7.47
C THR A 313 -0.49 11.23 -8.22
N CYS A 314 -1.04 10.89 -9.38
CA CYS A 314 -1.73 11.82 -10.28
C CYS A 314 -2.82 12.65 -9.57
N GLY A 315 -3.55 12.02 -8.65
CA GLY A 315 -4.60 12.63 -7.83
C GLY A 315 -4.16 13.78 -6.92
N THR A 316 -2.85 14.00 -6.76
CA THR A 316 -2.30 15.14 -6.01
C THR A 316 -2.42 16.44 -6.80
N CYS A 317 -2.35 16.37 -8.13
CA CYS A 317 -2.46 17.53 -9.02
C CYS A 317 -3.80 17.54 -9.76
N HIS A 318 -4.26 16.37 -10.17
CA HIS A 318 -5.50 16.21 -10.90
C HIS A 318 -6.64 15.82 -9.98
N ASN A 319 -7.74 16.55 -10.06
CA ASN A 319 -8.99 16.18 -9.42
C ASN A 319 -10.08 16.02 -10.48
N PRO A 320 -10.38 14.78 -10.91
CA PRO A 320 -11.32 14.55 -12.00
C PRO A 320 -12.76 14.93 -11.68
N HIS A 321 -13.07 15.24 -10.40
CA HIS A 321 -14.40 15.62 -9.95
C HIS A 321 -14.66 17.12 -9.92
N THR A 322 -13.59 17.93 -9.97
CA THR A 322 -13.69 19.39 -9.86
C THR A 322 -13.01 20.12 -11.00
N GLN A 323 -12.05 19.48 -11.67
CA GLN A 323 -11.38 20.04 -12.84
C GLN A 323 -12.17 19.68 -14.10
N GLU A 324 -12.46 20.69 -14.92
CA GLU A 324 -13.08 20.49 -16.23
C GLU A 324 -12.02 20.25 -17.30
N THR A 325 -10.83 20.84 -17.13
CA THR A 325 -9.71 20.72 -18.06
C THR A 325 -8.42 20.25 -17.37
N PRO A 326 -7.54 19.51 -18.06
CA PRO A 326 -6.24 19.14 -17.49
C PRO A 326 -5.37 20.33 -17.08
N GLN A 327 -5.53 21.48 -17.75
CA GLN A 327 -4.78 22.70 -17.47
C GLN A 327 -5.10 23.31 -16.11
N GLU A 328 -6.30 23.06 -15.57
CA GLU A 328 -6.68 23.55 -14.23
C GLU A 328 -5.82 22.96 -13.12
N ALA A 329 -5.21 21.79 -13.34
CA ALA A 329 -4.21 21.23 -12.40
C ALA A 329 -2.97 22.12 -12.23
N GLY A 330 -2.70 23.05 -13.16
CA GLY A 330 -1.64 24.04 -12.98
C GLY A 330 -1.87 24.96 -11.76
N LYS A 331 -3.14 25.17 -11.37
CA LYS A 331 -3.50 26.01 -10.21
C LYS A 331 -3.27 25.29 -8.88
N THR A 332 -3.36 23.95 -8.87
CA THR A 332 -3.24 23.17 -7.64
C THR A 332 -1.82 23.14 -7.10
N CYS A 333 -0.80 23.45 -7.91
CA CYS A 333 0.60 23.49 -7.47
C CYS A 333 0.78 24.39 -6.24
N THR A 334 0.15 25.57 -6.24
CA THR A 334 0.21 26.54 -5.13
C THR A 334 -0.97 26.41 -4.19
N GLU A 335 -2.18 26.18 -4.72
CA GLU A 335 -3.41 26.08 -3.91
C GLU A 335 -3.42 24.88 -2.96
N ALA A 336 -2.76 23.77 -3.32
CA ALA A 336 -2.60 22.62 -2.43
C ALA A 336 -1.57 22.84 -1.30
N GLY A 337 -0.91 24.00 -1.26
CA GLY A 337 0.08 24.36 -0.26
C GLY A 337 1.46 23.70 -0.43
N CYS A 338 1.60 22.69 -1.28
CA CYS A 338 2.85 21.95 -1.48
C CYS A 338 3.97 22.81 -2.09
N HIS A 339 3.65 23.74 -3.00
CA HIS A 339 4.59 24.69 -3.57
C HIS A 339 4.29 26.14 -3.15
N ALA A 340 3.75 26.36 -1.94
CA ALA A 340 3.43 27.71 -1.45
C ALA A 340 4.67 28.64 -1.43
N ASP A 341 5.85 28.09 -1.13
CA ASP A 341 7.11 28.84 -1.01
C ASP A 341 7.91 28.95 -2.31
N TRP A 342 7.28 28.77 -3.47
CA TRP A 342 7.97 28.81 -4.77
C TRP A 342 8.84 30.05 -4.97
N ARG A 343 8.47 31.19 -4.35
CA ARG A 343 9.23 32.46 -4.39
C ARG A 343 10.62 32.39 -3.76
N SER A 344 10.87 31.42 -2.88
CA SER A 344 12.16 31.23 -2.22
C SER A 344 13.20 30.57 -3.12
N THR A 345 12.78 29.93 -4.22
CA THR A 345 13.69 29.30 -5.17
C THR A 345 14.50 30.36 -5.93
N PRO A 346 15.85 30.27 -6.02
CA PRO A 346 16.69 31.28 -6.66
C PRO A 346 16.25 31.68 -8.07
N PHE A 347 15.79 30.74 -8.90
CA PHE A 347 15.27 31.00 -10.24
C PHE A 347 14.03 31.92 -10.26
N HIS A 348 13.24 31.90 -9.19
CA HIS A 348 12.03 32.70 -9.06
C HIS A 348 12.27 34.06 -8.40
N THR A 349 13.50 34.40 -7.99
CA THR A 349 13.78 35.65 -7.25
C THR A 349 13.91 36.88 -8.14
N GLY A 350 14.26 36.71 -9.42
CA GLY A 350 14.38 37.81 -10.37
C GLY A 350 13.04 38.53 -10.59
N THR A 351 13.04 39.86 -10.65
CA THR A 351 11.80 40.67 -10.78
C THR A 351 10.92 40.23 -11.95
N ALA A 352 11.53 39.92 -13.10
CA ALA A 352 10.81 39.45 -14.28
C ALA A 352 10.19 38.06 -14.08
N HIS A 353 10.91 37.12 -13.46
CA HIS A 353 10.39 35.78 -13.16
C HIS A 353 9.31 35.82 -12.08
N ARG A 354 9.42 36.70 -11.07
CA ARG A 354 8.37 36.89 -10.06
C ARG A 354 7.06 37.38 -10.66
N ALA A 355 7.12 38.25 -11.68
CA ALA A 355 5.94 38.80 -12.32
C ALA A 355 5.07 37.75 -13.03
N VAL A 356 5.67 36.63 -13.45
CA VAL A 356 4.99 35.51 -14.13
C VAL A 356 4.99 34.22 -13.30
N GLY A 357 5.57 34.23 -12.09
CA GLY A 357 5.88 33.01 -11.35
C GLY A 357 4.67 32.27 -10.77
N GLU A 358 3.48 32.88 -10.80
CA GLU A 358 2.21 32.19 -10.50
C GLU A 358 1.64 31.44 -11.71
N GLN A 359 2.17 31.70 -12.91
CA GLN A 359 1.84 30.99 -14.14
C GLN A 359 2.85 29.85 -14.35
N CYS A 360 2.83 28.86 -13.45
CA CYS A 360 3.83 27.79 -13.39
C CYS A 360 4.08 27.12 -14.76
N LEU A 361 3.01 26.90 -15.52
CA LEU A 361 3.04 26.24 -16.84
C LEU A 361 3.65 27.09 -17.97
N THR A 362 3.94 28.37 -17.72
CA THR A 362 4.69 29.22 -18.66
C THR A 362 6.14 28.74 -18.79
N CYS A 363 6.72 28.21 -17.71
CA CYS A 363 8.10 27.74 -17.69
C CYS A 363 8.22 26.22 -17.47
N HIS A 364 7.31 25.63 -16.69
CA HIS A 364 7.30 24.19 -16.46
C HIS A 364 6.49 23.48 -17.55
N GLN A 365 7.11 22.47 -18.19
CA GLN A 365 6.35 21.52 -19.00
C GLN A 365 5.45 20.67 -18.10
N ALA A 366 4.21 20.44 -18.55
CA ALA A 366 3.29 19.53 -17.86
C ALA A 366 3.97 18.17 -17.61
N HIS A 367 3.83 17.65 -16.39
CA HIS A 367 4.42 16.39 -15.93
C HIS A 367 5.96 16.29 -15.89
N ALA A 368 6.70 17.33 -16.29
CA ALA A 368 8.17 17.34 -16.13
C ALA A 368 8.60 17.71 -14.69
N ALA A 369 7.71 18.37 -13.93
CA ALA A 369 7.83 18.84 -12.53
C ALA A 369 9.06 19.72 -12.20
N LYS A 370 10.08 19.75 -13.07
CA LYS A 370 11.31 20.52 -12.99
C LYS A 370 11.55 21.20 -14.33
N VAL A 371 12.19 22.36 -14.29
CA VAL A 371 12.72 23.04 -15.47
C VAL A 371 14.18 22.64 -15.62
N ASP A 372 14.60 22.27 -16.83
CA ASP A 372 16.01 22.15 -17.16
C ASP A 372 16.61 23.54 -17.35
N ALA A 373 17.42 23.97 -16.37
CA ALA A 373 18.06 25.28 -16.39
C ALA A 373 19.39 25.31 -17.14
N SER A 374 19.77 24.24 -17.82
CA SER A 374 21.03 24.18 -18.57
C SER A 374 21.01 24.97 -19.88
N ASP A 375 19.83 25.26 -20.44
CA ASP A 375 19.66 26.01 -21.69
C ASP A 375 18.70 27.20 -21.55
N CYS A 376 19.21 28.30 -20.98
CA CYS A 376 18.46 29.53 -20.80
C CYS A 376 17.97 30.16 -22.11
N VAL A 377 18.71 29.97 -23.22
CA VAL A 377 18.37 30.54 -24.54
C VAL A 377 17.15 29.84 -25.07
N ALA A 378 17.22 28.51 -25.21
CA ALA A 378 16.11 27.73 -25.76
C ALA A 378 14.85 27.87 -24.91
N CYS A 379 14.99 27.90 -23.57
CA CYS A 379 13.86 28.15 -22.68
C CYS A 379 13.19 29.51 -22.97
N HIS A 380 13.96 30.60 -23.05
CA HIS A 380 13.39 31.92 -23.33
C HIS A 380 12.84 32.04 -24.76
N GLU A 381 13.43 31.35 -25.74
CA GLU A 381 12.88 31.26 -27.10
C GLU A 381 11.54 30.51 -27.11
N ALA A 382 11.43 29.41 -26.38
CA ALA A 382 10.19 28.66 -26.24
C ALA A 382 9.08 29.50 -25.60
N VAL A 383 9.38 30.26 -24.54
CA VAL A 383 8.43 31.19 -23.91
C VAL A 383 7.95 32.26 -24.91
N ARG A 384 8.87 32.86 -25.68
CA ARG A 384 8.53 33.84 -26.73
C ARG A 384 7.64 33.25 -27.83
N ALA A 385 7.87 32.00 -28.19
CA ALA A 385 7.12 31.31 -29.23
C ALA A 385 5.72 30.89 -28.75
N GLY A 386 5.58 30.51 -27.47
CA GLY A 386 4.32 30.05 -26.89
C GLY A 386 3.37 31.18 -26.52
N ASP A 387 3.84 32.17 -25.76
CA ASP A 387 3.07 33.33 -25.34
C ASP A 387 3.66 34.59 -25.98
N GLY A 388 3.18 34.93 -27.19
CA GLY A 388 3.68 36.05 -27.98
C GLY A 388 3.60 37.43 -27.30
N THR A 389 3.03 37.51 -26.09
CA THR A 389 3.03 38.71 -25.25
C THR A 389 4.28 38.81 -24.37
N LEU A 390 4.88 37.69 -23.97
CA LEU A 390 6.08 37.64 -23.15
C LEU A 390 7.33 37.76 -24.03
N ARG A 391 8.21 38.70 -23.66
CA ARG A 391 9.48 38.94 -24.37
C ARG A 391 10.65 38.83 -23.40
N PRO A 392 10.89 37.65 -22.78
CA PRO A 392 12.03 37.46 -21.90
C PRO A 392 13.32 37.79 -22.66
N PRO A 393 14.32 38.45 -22.04
CA PRO A 393 15.56 38.78 -22.72
C PRO A 393 16.30 37.48 -23.06
N LEU A 394 16.66 37.26 -24.32
CA LEU A 394 17.68 36.24 -24.61
C LEU A 394 18.99 36.70 -23.96
N PRO A 395 19.80 35.79 -23.42
CA PRO A 395 21.03 36.17 -22.75
C PRO A 395 21.82 37.10 -23.64
N PHE A 396 22.39 38.13 -22.99
CA PHE A 396 23.17 39.18 -23.61
C PHE A 396 24.01 38.60 -24.75
N ASP A 397 23.85 39.15 -25.95
CA ASP A 397 24.85 39.01 -27.00
C ASP A 397 26.12 39.66 -26.43
N THR A 398 26.92 38.87 -25.71
CA THR A 398 28.16 39.31 -25.05
C THR A 398 29.11 39.84 -26.10
N THR A 399 29.03 39.34 -27.33
CA THR A 399 29.70 39.88 -28.51
C THR A 399 29.26 41.31 -28.84
N ARG A 400 27.97 41.66 -28.72
CA ARG A 400 27.48 43.03 -28.89
C ARG A 400 27.91 43.95 -27.75
N ALA A 401 27.76 43.50 -26.49
CA ALA A 401 28.21 44.26 -25.33
C ALA A 401 29.74 44.49 -25.35
N LEU A 402 30.52 43.50 -25.77
CA LEU A 402 31.98 43.62 -25.93
C LEU A 402 32.37 44.51 -27.12
N ARG A 403 31.60 44.50 -28.23
CA ARG A 403 31.81 45.46 -29.33
C ARG A 403 31.51 46.88 -28.90
N ASP A 404 30.46 47.11 -28.12
CA ASP A 404 30.11 48.45 -27.65
C ASP A 404 31.15 48.99 -26.65
N VAL A 405 31.74 48.12 -25.82
CA VAL A 405 32.86 48.47 -24.92
C VAL A 405 34.18 48.65 -25.68
N ALA A 406 34.46 47.83 -26.70
CA ALA A 406 35.65 47.97 -27.53
C ALA A 406 35.59 49.17 -28.50
N SER A 407 34.38 49.65 -28.80
CA SER A 407 34.14 50.83 -29.64
C SER A 407 34.06 52.14 -28.84
N ALA A 408 34.06 52.07 -27.52
CA ALA A 408 34.12 53.26 -26.67
C ALA A 408 35.53 53.90 -26.79
N PRO A 409 35.66 55.16 -27.22
CA PRO A 409 36.95 55.80 -27.36
C PRO A 409 37.65 55.90 -26.00
N SER A 410 38.85 55.34 -25.93
CA SER A 410 39.70 55.30 -24.74
C SER A 410 39.94 56.71 -24.19
N VAL A 411 39.27 57.05 -23.09
CA VAL A 411 39.53 58.30 -22.35
C VAL A 411 40.89 58.17 -21.69
N ARG A 412 41.93 58.69 -22.37
CA ARG A 412 43.31 58.76 -21.85
C ARG A 412 43.31 59.49 -20.51
N HIS A 413 43.55 58.75 -19.43
CA HIS A 413 43.85 59.34 -18.13
C HIS A 413 45.31 59.82 -18.15
N ALA A 414 45.49 61.12 -17.96
CA ALA A 414 46.80 61.75 -17.78
C ALA A 414 47.44 61.32 -16.45
N PRO A 415 48.78 61.26 -16.35
CA PRO A 415 49.47 60.77 -15.17
C PRO A 415 49.40 61.77 -14.02
N VAL A 416 49.00 61.28 -12.83
CA VAL A 416 49.01 62.04 -11.58
C VAL A 416 50.44 62.10 -11.05
N VAL A 417 50.99 63.32 -11.01
CA VAL A 417 52.25 63.66 -10.34
C VAL A 417 51.97 63.92 -8.86
N ALA A 418 52.71 63.27 -7.97
CA ALA A 418 52.64 63.47 -6.53
C ALA A 418 53.24 64.83 -6.13
N GLY A 419 52.52 65.59 -5.31
CA GLY A 419 53.01 66.80 -4.63
C GLY A 419 52.48 66.86 -3.19
N PRO A 420 53.28 67.36 -2.22
CA PRO A 420 52.91 67.36 -0.80
C PRO A 420 52.01 68.56 -0.43
N GLY A 421 51.27 68.41 0.68
CA GLY A 421 50.17 69.30 1.11
C GLY A 421 50.53 70.74 1.48
N PRO A 422 49.54 71.52 1.97
CA PRO A 422 49.52 71.77 3.40
C PRO A 422 48.12 71.89 4.05
N SER A 423 48.19 71.91 5.38
CA SER A 423 47.20 72.01 6.44
C SER A 423 46.29 73.25 6.42
N GLY A 424 45.06 73.11 6.94
CA GLY A 424 44.21 74.24 7.37
C GLY A 424 42.81 73.82 7.81
N HIS A 425 42.50 73.95 9.11
CA HIS A 425 41.18 73.76 9.74
C HIS A 425 40.21 74.97 9.48
N PRO A 426 39.06 75.12 10.21
CA PRO A 426 37.73 74.62 9.86
C PRO A 426 36.69 75.76 9.75
N VAL A 427 35.51 75.51 9.15
CA VAL A 427 34.36 76.43 9.32
C VAL A 427 33.07 75.65 9.57
N VAL A 428 32.37 76.09 10.62
CA VAL A 428 31.12 75.59 11.21
C VAL A 428 29.93 76.41 10.67
N ALA A 429 28.74 75.78 10.71
CA ALA A 429 27.37 76.34 10.86
C ALA A 429 26.42 76.13 9.65
N PRO A 430 25.09 76.16 9.84
CA PRO A 430 24.28 75.52 10.90
C PRO A 430 23.05 74.76 10.36
N VAL A 431 22.42 73.98 11.24
CA VAL A 431 21.13 73.28 11.11
C VAL A 431 19.96 74.26 11.31
N PRO A 432 18.76 73.95 10.78
CA PRO A 432 17.54 74.14 11.57
C PRO A 432 16.65 72.88 11.64
N GLU A 433 16.21 72.59 12.87
CA GLU A 433 15.20 71.62 13.28
C GLU A 433 13.78 72.23 13.15
N ASP A 434 12.79 71.39 12.87
CA ASP A 434 11.40 71.55 13.34
C ASP A 434 10.69 70.18 13.31
N ASP A 435 10.32 69.70 14.50
CA ASP A 435 9.43 68.55 14.85
C ASP A 435 8.00 69.11 15.15
N PRO A 436 6.87 68.37 15.43
CA PRO A 436 6.72 67.05 16.09
C PRO A 436 5.44 66.24 15.61
N PRO A 437 4.72 65.41 16.43
CA PRO A 437 5.03 64.09 17.00
C PRO A 437 3.93 63.01 16.76
N VAL A 438 4.25 61.70 16.83
CA VAL A 438 3.25 60.65 17.20
C VAL A 438 3.87 59.52 18.05
N ARG A 439 3.22 59.27 19.20
CA ARG A 439 3.40 58.19 20.21
C ARG A 439 2.96 56.83 19.64
N GLY A 440 3.37 55.63 20.03
CA GLY A 440 4.24 55.08 21.08
C GLY A 440 3.93 53.58 21.31
N LYS A 441 4.82 52.90 22.07
CA LYS A 441 4.71 51.63 22.84
C LYS A 441 5.17 50.27 22.25
N GLY A 442 6.13 49.68 23.00
CA GLY A 442 6.40 48.24 23.22
C GLY A 442 7.34 47.58 22.20
N ASP A 443 8.39 46.82 22.50
CA ASP A 443 9.05 46.35 23.72
C ASP A 443 10.56 46.21 23.40
N VAL A 444 11.43 46.52 24.35
CA VAL A 444 12.91 46.55 24.18
C VAL A 444 13.52 45.23 24.66
N PRO A 445 14.27 44.47 23.83
CA PRO A 445 15.21 43.46 24.30
C PRO A 445 16.60 44.07 24.59
N PRO A 446 17.40 43.46 25.46
CA PRO A 446 18.63 44.05 25.99
C PRO A 446 19.73 44.20 24.92
N PRO A 447 20.67 45.15 25.09
CA PRO A 447 21.74 45.36 24.13
C PRO A 447 22.73 44.18 24.11
N ASP A 448 22.99 43.68 22.91
CA ASP A 448 24.00 42.68 22.59
C ASP A 448 25.38 43.07 23.14
N LEU A 449 25.90 42.20 24.01
CA LEU A 449 27.32 42.18 24.34
C LEU A 449 28.11 41.80 23.09
N ARG A 450 28.89 42.75 22.56
CA ARG A 450 29.89 42.50 21.52
C ARG A 450 30.89 41.44 22.02
N PRO A 451 31.03 40.27 21.36
CA PRO A 451 32.18 39.42 21.61
C PRO A 451 33.46 40.09 21.08
N PRO A 452 34.62 39.81 21.68
CA PRO A 452 35.87 40.48 21.31
C PRO A 452 36.23 40.17 19.86
N ILE A 453 36.66 41.21 19.14
CA ILE A 453 37.29 41.12 17.83
C ILE A 453 38.53 40.24 17.99
N ARG A 454 38.45 38.97 17.58
CA ARG A 454 39.63 38.16 17.31
C ARG A 454 40.18 38.61 15.96
N THR A 455 41.25 39.39 15.98
CA THR A 455 42.14 39.54 14.83
C THR A 455 42.92 38.24 14.66
N SER A 456 42.29 37.23 14.06
CA SER A 456 43.00 36.13 13.43
C SER A 456 43.06 36.46 11.95
N ALA A 457 44.14 37.10 11.52
CA ALA A 457 44.53 37.07 10.13
C ALA A 457 44.78 35.59 9.79
N LEU A 458 43.79 34.95 9.17
CA LEU A 458 43.99 33.66 8.52
C LEU A 458 45.04 33.89 7.43
N PRO A 459 46.07 33.02 7.31
CA PRO A 459 46.93 33.06 6.16
C PRO A 459 46.07 32.88 4.90
N PRO A 460 46.41 33.55 3.78
CA PRO A 460 45.72 33.28 2.51
C PRO A 460 45.81 31.78 2.23
N SER A 461 44.66 31.16 1.98
CA SER A 461 44.58 29.78 1.52
C SER A 461 45.55 29.61 0.36
N ALA A 462 46.36 28.55 0.40
CA ALA A 462 47.23 28.20 -0.71
C ALA A 462 46.39 28.17 -1.99
N VAL A 463 46.89 28.80 -3.05
CA VAL A 463 46.21 28.87 -4.35
C VAL A 463 45.78 27.46 -4.75
N ASP A 464 44.46 27.25 -4.79
CA ASP A 464 43.87 25.96 -5.09
C ASP A 464 44.46 25.39 -6.38
N THR A 465 44.85 24.13 -6.33
CA THR A 465 45.17 23.27 -7.47
C THR A 465 43.90 22.92 -8.26
N PHE A 466 43.07 23.92 -8.58
CA PHE A 466 41.80 23.76 -9.30
C PHE A 466 41.91 24.30 -10.74
N PRO A 467 42.31 23.48 -11.72
CA PRO A 467 42.50 23.92 -13.10
C PRO A 467 41.16 24.11 -13.82
N HIS A 468 40.80 25.37 -14.10
CA HIS A 468 39.60 25.77 -14.83
C HIS A 468 39.50 25.16 -16.24
N ALA A 469 40.65 24.88 -16.87
CA ALA A 469 40.71 24.25 -18.19
C ALA A 469 40.08 22.84 -18.23
N ARG A 470 39.98 22.13 -17.09
CA ARG A 470 39.34 20.80 -17.01
C ARG A 470 37.83 20.85 -16.77
N HIS A 471 37.25 22.03 -16.57
CA HIS A 471 35.87 22.21 -16.12
C HIS A 471 35.10 23.23 -16.98
N THR A 472 35.55 23.47 -18.20
CA THR A 472 34.94 24.42 -19.14
C THR A 472 33.51 24.05 -19.56
N SER A 473 33.11 22.80 -19.33
CA SER A 473 31.75 22.31 -19.57
C SER A 473 30.78 22.55 -18.40
N LEU A 474 31.26 23.06 -17.26
CA LEU A 474 30.42 23.39 -16.09
C LEU A 474 30.12 24.90 -16.06
N SER A 475 28.88 25.25 -15.72
CA SER A 475 28.49 26.64 -15.53
C SER A 475 29.26 27.27 -14.35
N CYS A 476 29.67 28.54 -14.50
CA CYS A 476 30.47 29.22 -13.48
C CYS A 476 29.75 29.31 -12.12
N ILE A 477 28.41 29.38 -12.13
CA ILE A 477 27.58 29.47 -10.92
C ILE A 477 27.44 28.14 -10.16
N THR A 478 27.84 27.01 -10.78
CA THR A 478 27.97 25.71 -10.08
C THR A 478 29.01 25.80 -8.96
N CYS A 479 30.00 26.65 -9.18
CA CYS A 479 31.20 26.77 -8.35
C CYS A 479 31.21 28.12 -7.58
N HIS A 480 30.62 29.18 -8.12
CA HIS A 480 30.64 30.50 -7.49
C HIS A 480 29.25 30.97 -7.08
N VAL A 481 29.10 31.43 -5.83
CA VAL A 481 27.92 32.23 -5.45
C VAL A 481 28.17 33.68 -5.83
N PRO A 482 27.24 34.35 -6.54
CA PRO A 482 27.35 35.78 -6.77
C PRO A 482 27.27 36.55 -5.43
N PRO A 483 28.08 37.60 -5.24
CA PRO A 483 28.22 38.25 -3.94
C PRO A 483 26.92 38.97 -3.57
N VAL A 484 26.23 38.47 -2.54
CA VAL A 484 24.96 39.05 -2.06
C VAL A 484 25.18 40.34 -1.26
N THR A 485 26.41 40.57 -0.76
CA THR A 485 26.88 41.84 -0.18
C THR A 485 28.39 42.00 -0.43
N GLN A 486 28.95 43.22 -0.41
CA GLN A 486 30.31 43.61 -0.85
C GLN A 486 31.51 42.98 -0.09
N ARG A 487 31.57 41.65 0.06
CA ARG A 487 32.77 40.93 0.52
C ARG A 487 32.94 39.60 -0.24
N GLY A 488 33.44 39.70 -1.46
CA GLY A 488 34.12 38.63 -2.21
C GLY A 488 33.26 37.47 -2.74
N ASN A 489 33.62 36.97 -3.92
CA ASN A 489 33.07 35.72 -4.46
C ASN A 489 33.46 34.57 -3.53
N THR A 490 32.47 33.92 -2.94
CA THR A 490 32.68 32.71 -2.12
C THR A 490 32.48 31.49 -3.01
N LEU A 491 33.40 30.53 -2.90
CA LEU A 491 33.26 29.24 -3.56
C LEU A 491 32.13 28.47 -2.87
N THR A 492 31.22 27.86 -3.63
CA THR A 492 30.21 26.92 -3.08
C THR A 492 30.84 25.62 -2.59
N PHE A 493 32.13 25.42 -2.86
CA PHE A 493 32.85 24.17 -2.68
C PHE A 493 33.96 24.29 -1.63
N ALA A 494 33.90 23.42 -0.62
CA ALA A 494 35.00 23.12 0.29
C ALA A 494 35.11 21.60 0.41
N GLN A 495 36.33 21.04 0.40
CA GLN A 495 36.50 19.61 0.67
C GLN A 495 36.03 19.27 2.09
N PRO A 496 35.37 18.11 2.30
CA PRO A 496 35.07 17.06 1.31
C PRO A 496 33.73 17.26 0.55
N ARG A 497 32.87 18.19 0.97
CA ARG A 497 31.50 18.38 0.44
C ARG A 497 31.42 18.85 -1.02
N GLY A 498 32.44 19.54 -1.52
CA GLY A 498 32.45 20.05 -2.90
C GLY A 498 32.47 18.95 -3.99
N CYS A 499 33.00 17.77 -3.66
CA CYS A 499 33.04 16.62 -4.55
C CYS A 499 31.63 16.05 -4.79
N ASP A 500 30.79 16.01 -3.75
CA ASP A 500 29.49 15.35 -3.79
C ASP A 500 28.50 15.98 -4.81
N ILE A 501 28.66 17.27 -5.09
CA ILE A 501 27.80 18.05 -6.01
C ILE A 501 27.97 17.59 -7.46
N CYS A 502 29.18 17.18 -7.86
CA CYS A 502 29.45 16.67 -9.19
C CYS A 502 29.41 15.13 -9.25
N HIS A 503 29.71 14.45 -8.13
CA HIS A 503 29.76 12.99 -8.05
C HIS A 503 28.39 12.30 -7.85
N HIS A 504 27.33 12.98 -7.39
CA HIS A 504 26.02 12.36 -7.12
C HIS A 504 24.88 12.68 -8.11
N GLN A 505 25.10 13.54 -9.12
CA GLN A 505 23.99 13.94 -10.02
C GLN A 505 23.68 12.96 -11.16
N ALA A 506 24.57 12.02 -11.49
CA ALA A 506 24.30 11.01 -12.52
C ALA A 506 24.94 9.64 -12.19
N PRO A 507 24.31 8.84 -11.30
CA PRO A 507 24.85 7.53 -10.85
C PRO A 507 24.99 6.44 -11.92
N ARG A 508 24.61 6.73 -13.18
CA ARG A 508 24.59 5.78 -14.30
C ARG A 508 25.72 5.98 -15.30
N THR A 509 26.57 7.00 -15.15
CA THR A 509 27.68 7.28 -16.09
C THR A 509 28.97 7.48 -15.32
N ASN A 510 29.55 6.38 -14.83
CA ASN A 510 30.77 6.38 -14.02
C ASN A 510 32.06 6.53 -14.88
N ASP A 511 32.15 7.55 -15.73
CA ASP A 511 33.35 7.78 -16.56
C ASP A 511 34.41 8.62 -15.82
N CYS A 512 35.01 8.01 -14.79
CA CYS A 512 36.01 8.63 -13.91
C CYS A 512 37.26 9.10 -14.65
N ALA A 513 37.54 8.51 -15.82
CA ALA A 513 38.69 8.82 -16.66
C ALA A 513 38.58 10.18 -17.38
N ARG A 514 37.40 10.82 -17.38
CA ARG A 514 37.24 12.18 -17.90
C ARG A 514 37.97 13.23 -17.08
N CYS A 515 38.11 13.00 -15.77
CA CYS A 515 38.64 13.99 -14.83
C CYS A 515 39.91 13.53 -14.11
N HIS A 516 40.14 12.22 -13.98
CA HIS A 516 41.34 11.65 -13.35
C HIS A 516 42.29 11.03 -14.38
N ALA A 517 43.60 11.18 -14.13
CA ALA A 517 44.61 10.43 -14.87
C ALA A 517 44.46 8.93 -14.55
N ARG A 518 44.56 8.05 -15.56
CA ARG A 518 44.37 6.60 -15.40
C ARG A 518 45.26 5.97 -14.31
N THR A 519 46.46 6.51 -14.11
CA THR A 519 47.39 6.07 -13.07
C THR A 519 46.89 6.36 -11.65
N ALA A 520 46.14 7.44 -11.45
CA ALA A 520 45.53 7.77 -10.16
C ALA A 520 44.35 6.87 -9.82
N LEU A 521 43.66 6.31 -10.83
CA LEU A 521 42.55 5.37 -10.65
C LEU A 521 43.03 3.95 -10.31
N ALA A 522 44.27 3.60 -10.65
CA ALA A 522 44.82 2.27 -10.43
C ALA A 522 45.20 1.97 -8.96
N THR A 523 45.27 2.99 -8.09
CA THR A 523 45.64 2.81 -6.68
C THR A 523 44.37 2.79 -5.81
N PRO A 524 44.10 1.72 -5.03
CA PRO A 524 42.94 1.68 -4.14
C PRO A 524 42.98 2.77 -3.07
N LEU A 525 41.85 3.44 -2.85
CA LEU A 525 41.71 4.45 -1.80
C LEU A 525 41.12 3.80 -0.55
N ASN A 526 41.81 3.84 0.58
CA ASN A 526 41.24 3.35 1.84
C ASN A 526 40.26 4.38 2.41
N VAL A 527 39.02 3.97 2.63
CA VAL A 527 37.94 4.81 3.15
C VAL A 527 37.45 4.23 4.48
N PRO A 528 37.45 5.03 5.57
CA PRO A 528 36.86 4.60 6.83
C PRO A 528 35.34 4.56 6.73
N VAL A 529 34.75 3.38 6.90
CA VAL A 529 33.30 3.17 6.90
C VAL A 529 32.85 2.77 8.30
N SER A 530 31.91 3.51 8.88
CA SER A 530 31.31 3.21 10.18
C SER A 530 29.98 2.50 10.00
N VAL A 531 29.88 1.29 10.54
CA VAL A 531 28.67 0.47 10.49
C VAL A 531 28.04 0.44 11.88
N ALA A 532 26.79 0.87 11.97
CA ALA A 532 25.98 0.80 13.18
C ALA A 532 24.92 -0.30 13.04
N VAL A 533 24.77 -1.09 14.09
CA VAL A 533 23.72 -2.13 14.20
C VAL A 533 22.85 -1.74 15.40
N PRO A 534 21.51 -1.90 15.35
CA PRO A 534 20.65 -1.63 16.49
C PRO A 534 21.19 -2.32 17.75
N GLU A 535 21.19 -1.58 18.87
CA GLU A 535 21.67 -2.03 20.19
C GLU A 535 23.19 -2.29 20.31
N HIS A 536 23.99 -1.90 19.32
CA HIS A 536 25.45 -1.98 19.39
C HIS A 536 26.14 -0.66 18.99
N PRO A 537 27.27 -0.30 19.63
CA PRO A 537 28.05 0.86 19.25
C PRO A 537 28.63 0.69 17.84
N ALA A 538 28.59 1.77 17.06
CA ALA A 538 29.10 1.80 15.70
C ALA A 538 30.58 1.40 15.66
N ARG A 539 30.95 0.53 14.70
CA ARG A 539 32.33 0.11 14.48
C ARG A 539 32.82 0.65 13.14
N THR A 540 33.93 1.36 13.18
CA THR A 540 34.62 1.87 11.99
C THR A 540 35.63 0.85 11.50
N ARG A 541 35.65 0.60 10.19
CA ARG A 541 36.66 -0.22 9.52
C ARG A 541 37.15 0.48 8.26
N GLU A 542 38.41 0.30 7.94
CA GLU A 542 38.98 0.72 6.66
C GLU A 542 38.52 -0.23 5.56
N VAL A 543 37.96 0.32 4.49
CA VAL A 543 37.55 -0.42 3.31
C VAL A 543 38.32 0.13 2.12
N ALA A 544 39.01 -0.75 1.38
CA ALA A 544 39.72 -0.36 0.18
C ALA A 544 38.72 -0.14 -0.98
N PHE A 545 38.64 1.07 -1.48
CA PHE A 545 37.90 1.45 -2.68
C PHE A 545 38.79 1.31 -3.91
N ALA A 546 38.70 0.16 -4.60
CA ALA A 546 39.41 -0.10 -5.85
C ALA A 546 38.54 0.27 -7.06
N HIS A 547 39.01 1.17 -7.92
CA HIS A 547 38.23 1.65 -9.07
C HIS A 547 37.93 0.55 -10.09
N GLU A 548 38.79 -0.46 -10.23
CA GLU A 548 38.56 -1.60 -11.14
C GLU A 548 37.33 -2.44 -10.77
N VAL A 549 36.96 -2.46 -9.48
CA VAL A 549 35.78 -3.17 -8.97
C VAL A 549 34.53 -2.29 -9.08
N HIS A 550 34.68 -0.96 -8.98
CA HIS A 550 33.56 -0.01 -8.89
C HIS A 550 33.23 0.71 -10.21
N ASP A 551 34.09 0.63 -11.23
CA ASP A 551 33.84 1.10 -12.61
C ASP A 551 32.62 0.36 -13.23
N SER A 552 32.49 -0.94 -12.94
CA SER A 552 31.39 -1.78 -13.43
C SER A 552 30.10 -1.71 -12.60
N LEU A 553 30.10 -1.02 -11.45
CA LEU A 553 28.96 -0.95 -10.52
C LEU A 553 28.29 0.43 -10.56
N THR A 554 27.01 0.51 -10.97
CA THR A 554 26.27 1.78 -10.89
C THR A 554 26.03 2.17 -9.43
N CYS A 555 26.30 3.42 -9.04
CA CYS A 555 26.29 3.83 -7.62
C CYS A 555 24.90 3.71 -6.98
N VAL A 556 23.83 3.82 -7.79
CA VAL A 556 22.43 3.63 -7.36
C VAL A 556 22.03 2.18 -7.12
N ALA A 557 22.83 1.22 -7.57
CA ALA A 557 22.61 -0.18 -7.23
C ALA A 557 22.77 -0.42 -5.72
N CYS A 558 23.50 0.45 -5.01
CA CYS A 558 23.72 0.34 -3.57
C CYS A 558 23.14 1.53 -2.77
N HIS A 559 22.86 2.67 -3.40
CA HIS A 559 22.40 3.90 -2.72
C HIS A 559 21.22 4.56 -3.45
N THR A 560 20.02 4.46 -2.88
CA THR A 560 18.78 4.97 -3.49
C THR A 560 18.35 6.36 -2.99
N THR A 561 18.98 6.90 -1.95
CA THR A 561 18.69 8.25 -1.43
C THR A 561 19.98 9.07 -1.33
N PRO A 562 20.09 10.24 -1.99
CA PRO A 562 21.21 11.15 -1.77
C PRO A 562 21.20 11.64 -0.31
N VAL A 563 22.38 11.83 0.28
CA VAL A 563 22.70 12.39 1.62
C VAL A 563 22.55 11.54 2.90
N THR A 564 22.19 10.26 2.88
CA THR A 564 22.35 9.39 4.08
C THR A 564 22.95 8.02 3.77
N LEU A 565 24.00 7.63 4.51
CA LEU A 565 24.64 6.30 4.43
C LEU A 565 23.78 5.15 5.01
N ALA A 566 22.47 5.33 5.16
CA ALA A 566 21.57 4.33 5.73
C ALA A 566 20.67 3.72 4.64
N PRO A 567 20.69 2.41 4.41
CA PRO A 567 19.77 1.74 3.48
C PRO A 567 18.35 1.66 4.06
N THR A 568 17.32 1.67 3.21
CA THR A 568 15.91 1.53 3.62
C THR A 568 15.54 0.07 3.92
N ALA A 569 14.41 -0.15 4.60
CA ALA A 569 13.90 -1.49 4.93
C ALA A 569 13.52 -2.34 3.71
N ALA A 570 13.16 -1.71 2.57
CA ALA A 570 12.83 -2.42 1.33
C ALA A 570 14.06 -2.93 0.56
N VAL A 571 15.24 -2.36 0.82
CA VAL A 571 16.54 -2.85 0.30
C VAL A 571 17.04 -4.08 1.09
N ARG A 572 16.23 -4.61 2.03
CA ARG A 572 16.50 -5.88 2.73
C ARG A 572 15.98 -7.13 2.01
N SER A 573 15.58 -7.06 0.74
CA SER A 573 15.43 -8.29 -0.05
C SER A 573 16.76 -8.67 -0.69
N CYS A 574 17.27 -9.84 -0.29
CA CYS A 574 18.63 -10.33 -0.51
C CYS A 574 19.08 -10.47 -1.98
N THR A 575 18.19 -10.48 -2.96
CA THR A 575 18.50 -10.83 -4.35
C THR A 575 19.42 -9.84 -5.06
N GLU A 576 19.42 -8.55 -4.69
CA GLU A 576 20.26 -7.53 -5.35
C GLU A 576 21.68 -7.44 -4.79
N CYS A 577 21.95 -8.00 -3.59
CA CYS A 577 23.28 -7.95 -2.96
C CYS A 577 24.09 -9.25 -3.10
N HIS A 578 23.51 -10.31 -3.69
CA HIS A 578 24.02 -11.69 -3.59
C HIS A 578 25.01 -12.12 -4.69
N ALA A 579 25.40 -11.25 -5.62
CA ALA A 579 26.35 -11.63 -6.68
C ALA A 579 27.82 -11.74 -6.20
N GLU A 580 28.21 -11.11 -5.09
CA GLU A 580 29.64 -10.85 -4.80
C GLU A 580 30.20 -11.46 -3.50
N HIS A 581 29.42 -12.22 -2.73
CA HIS A 581 29.81 -12.56 -1.34
C HIS A 581 29.88 -14.06 -1.01
N HIS A 582 30.25 -14.91 -1.97
CA HIS A 582 30.49 -16.34 -1.73
C HIS A 582 31.82 -16.58 -0.97
N ALA A 583 31.75 -16.56 0.36
CA ALA A 583 32.73 -17.25 1.21
C ALA A 583 32.01 -18.34 2.02
N ALA A 584 32.50 -19.57 1.93
CA ALA A 584 31.93 -20.73 2.63
C ALA A 584 32.02 -20.53 4.16
N GLY A 585 30.89 -20.71 4.86
CA GLY A 585 30.86 -20.81 6.33
C GLY A 585 30.11 -19.71 7.12
N ARG A 586 29.22 -18.91 6.52
CA ARG A 586 28.44 -17.92 7.30
C ARG A 586 27.14 -18.50 7.86
N ALA A 587 26.89 -18.28 9.16
CA ALA A 587 25.67 -18.67 9.86
C ALA A 587 24.56 -17.63 9.68
N CYS A 588 23.70 -17.85 8.70
CA CYS A 588 22.65 -16.92 8.27
C CYS A 588 21.60 -16.59 9.37
N ALA A 589 21.42 -17.49 10.34
CA ALA A 589 20.51 -17.31 11.48
C ALA A 589 20.95 -16.20 12.47
N SER A 590 22.19 -15.70 12.36
CA SER A 590 22.67 -14.61 13.22
C SER A 590 22.08 -13.23 12.86
N CYS A 591 21.47 -13.09 11.68
CA CYS A 591 20.92 -11.82 11.19
C CYS A 591 19.43 -11.91 10.76
N HIS A 592 18.80 -13.08 10.81
CA HIS A 592 17.40 -13.30 10.41
C HIS A 592 16.62 -14.06 11.49
N SER A 593 15.39 -13.62 11.77
CA SER A 593 14.49 -14.22 12.79
C SER A 593 13.09 -14.60 12.26
N GLY A 594 12.87 -14.59 10.95
CA GLY A 594 11.58 -14.92 10.33
C GLY A 594 11.29 -16.43 10.27
N ARG A 595 10.01 -16.81 10.41
CA ARG A 595 9.55 -18.21 10.51
C ARG A 595 9.67 -18.99 9.20
N GLU A 596 9.61 -18.33 8.04
CA GLU A 596 9.81 -19.01 6.74
C GLU A 596 11.27 -19.47 6.56
N LEU A 597 12.24 -18.73 7.11
CA LEU A 597 13.67 -19.07 7.05
C LEU A 597 14.01 -20.30 7.91
N THR A 598 13.31 -20.47 9.04
CA THR A 598 13.50 -21.61 9.96
C THR A 598 12.91 -22.91 9.42
N ILE A 599 11.86 -22.83 8.61
CA ILE A 599 11.23 -24.00 7.97
C ILE A 599 11.99 -24.41 6.71
N ALA A 600 12.42 -23.45 5.89
CA ALA A 600 13.17 -23.73 4.67
C ALA A 600 14.63 -24.21 4.92
N HIS A 601 15.17 -23.92 6.11
CA HIS A 601 16.51 -24.33 6.55
C HIS A 601 16.47 -25.00 7.92
N ALA A 602 15.54 -25.94 8.13
CA ALA A 602 15.64 -26.86 9.27
C ALA A 602 17.04 -27.50 9.28
N ASP A 603 17.61 -27.72 10.48
CA ASP A 603 19.05 -27.89 10.73
C ASP A 603 19.82 -28.94 9.89
N ASP A 604 19.15 -29.78 9.09
CA ASP A 604 19.78 -30.64 8.09
C ASP A 604 18.88 -30.94 6.86
N VAL A 605 18.54 -29.91 6.07
CA VAL A 605 17.88 -30.09 4.74
C VAL A 605 18.62 -31.12 3.87
N GLY A 606 19.94 -31.25 4.05
CA GLY A 606 20.74 -32.26 3.38
C GLY A 606 20.40 -33.70 3.79
N ALA A 607 20.02 -33.98 5.03
CA ALA A 607 19.66 -35.32 5.49
C ALA A 607 18.38 -35.82 4.81
N SER A 608 17.36 -34.98 4.68
CA SER A 608 16.12 -35.32 3.98
C SER A 608 16.37 -35.71 2.52
N HIS A 609 17.40 -35.12 1.89
CA HIS A 609 17.78 -35.41 0.51
C HIS A 609 18.79 -36.57 0.37
N ARG A 610 19.42 -37.01 1.46
CA ARG A 610 20.33 -38.17 1.50
C ARG A 610 19.62 -39.50 1.80
N ALA A 611 18.37 -39.47 2.28
CA ALA A 611 17.60 -40.65 2.69
C ALA A 611 17.02 -41.48 1.52
N CYS A 612 17.51 -41.30 0.28
CA CYS A 612 17.05 -42.06 -0.88
C CYS A 612 17.37 -43.56 -0.78
N ASP A 613 18.43 -43.91 -0.04
CA ASP A 613 18.84 -45.30 0.23
C ASP A 613 17.88 -46.07 1.14
N ALA A 614 16.97 -45.37 1.84
CA ALA A 614 15.90 -45.99 2.62
C ALA A 614 14.85 -46.69 1.73
N CYS A 615 14.74 -46.30 0.46
CA CYS A 615 13.76 -46.86 -0.49
C CYS A 615 14.39 -47.35 -1.80
N HIS A 616 15.61 -46.94 -2.14
CA HIS A 616 16.32 -47.34 -3.36
C HIS A 616 17.64 -48.05 -3.05
N THR A 617 18.04 -48.97 -3.92
CA THR A 617 19.34 -49.65 -3.78
C THR A 617 20.51 -48.69 -4.02
N ALA A 618 21.67 -48.97 -3.42
CA ALA A 618 22.88 -48.16 -3.60
C ALA A 618 23.39 -48.10 -5.04
N SER A 619 23.04 -49.06 -5.91
CA SER A 619 23.30 -48.97 -7.35
C SER A 619 22.38 -47.97 -8.04
N THR A 620 21.08 -47.97 -7.70
CA THR A 620 20.10 -47.01 -8.22
C THR A 620 20.43 -45.59 -7.77
N VAL A 621 20.73 -45.38 -6.48
CA VAL A 621 21.11 -44.05 -5.95
C VAL A 621 22.40 -43.55 -6.61
N ARG A 622 23.34 -44.45 -6.94
CA ARG A 622 24.58 -44.09 -7.64
C ARG A 622 24.34 -43.50 -9.01
N GLU A 623 23.26 -43.84 -9.69
CA GLU A 623 22.94 -43.35 -11.03
C GLU A 623 22.24 -41.98 -11.02
N LEU A 624 21.67 -41.57 -9.87
CA LEU A 624 20.99 -40.29 -9.73
C LEU A 624 21.97 -39.12 -9.77
N THR A 625 21.68 -38.14 -10.62
CA THR A 625 22.33 -36.83 -10.57
C THR A 625 21.28 -35.83 -10.10
N PRO A 626 21.53 -35.13 -8.97
CA PRO A 626 20.59 -34.17 -8.42
C PRO A 626 20.67 -32.86 -9.22
N ASP A 627 20.32 -32.93 -10.50
CA ASP A 627 20.17 -31.76 -11.36
C ASP A 627 18.80 -31.11 -11.15
N ARG A 628 18.60 -29.92 -11.74
CA ARG A 628 17.35 -29.17 -11.63
C ARG A 628 16.14 -30.00 -12.05
N SER A 629 16.22 -30.77 -13.13
CA SER A 629 15.11 -31.62 -13.59
C SER A 629 14.73 -32.66 -12.55
N PHE A 630 15.71 -33.31 -11.94
CA PHE A 630 15.49 -34.26 -10.86
C PHE A 630 14.82 -33.60 -9.65
N CYS A 631 15.34 -32.46 -9.18
CA CYS A 631 14.75 -31.73 -8.05
C CYS A 631 13.30 -31.29 -8.32
N LEU A 632 13.03 -30.78 -9.53
CA LEU A 632 11.69 -30.34 -9.92
C LEU A 632 10.68 -31.49 -10.04
N THR A 633 11.13 -32.74 -10.16
CA THR A 633 10.22 -33.90 -10.15
C THR A 633 9.49 -34.01 -8.81
N CYS A 634 10.14 -33.63 -7.71
CA CYS A 634 9.56 -33.62 -6.36
C CYS A 634 9.04 -32.23 -5.93
N HIS A 635 9.59 -31.15 -6.52
CA HIS A 635 9.28 -29.76 -6.18
C HIS A 635 8.50 -29.01 -7.27
N GLN A 636 7.55 -29.69 -7.93
CA GLN A 636 6.72 -29.11 -8.99
C GLN A 636 5.99 -27.81 -8.59
N PRO A 637 5.33 -27.72 -7.41
CA PRO A 637 4.59 -26.50 -7.03
C PRO A 637 5.50 -25.27 -6.89
N GLN A 638 6.76 -25.47 -6.49
CA GLN A 638 7.73 -24.39 -6.28
C GLN A 638 8.36 -23.87 -7.59
N GLN A 639 8.10 -24.53 -8.73
CA GLN A 639 8.65 -24.15 -10.03
C GLN A 639 8.11 -22.82 -10.54
N ALA A 640 6.84 -22.49 -10.24
CA ALA A 640 6.16 -21.31 -10.80
C ALA A 640 6.71 -19.97 -10.25
N GLU A 641 7.32 -20.01 -9.06
CA GLU A 641 7.77 -18.82 -8.32
C GLU A 641 9.30 -18.74 -8.20
N HIS A 642 10.04 -19.64 -8.84
CA HIS A 642 11.50 -19.69 -8.77
C HIS A 642 12.18 -18.84 -9.87
N TYR A 643 13.26 -18.15 -9.47
CA TYR A 643 14.08 -17.32 -10.36
C TYR A 643 14.76 -18.11 -11.50
N ALA A 644 15.41 -17.38 -12.42
CA ALA A 644 16.06 -17.86 -13.65
C ALA A 644 16.72 -19.26 -13.57
N PRO A 645 16.71 -20.05 -14.67
CA PRO A 645 17.11 -21.46 -14.65
C PRO A 645 18.57 -21.67 -14.20
N ARG A 646 18.75 -22.06 -12.93
CA ARG A 646 20.02 -22.50 -12.33
C ARG A 646 19.85 -23.84 -11.63
N GLU A 647 20.94 -24.57 -11.45
CA GLU A 647 20.95 -25.84 -10.72
C GLU A 647 20.55 -25.64 -9.25
N CYS A 648 19.48 -26.32 -8.81
CA CYS A 648 18.95 -26.22 -7.45
C CYS A 648 20.01 -26.54 -6.39
N THR A 649 20.89 -27.50 -6.67
CA THR A 649 21.94 -27.94 -5.74
C THR A 649 22.98 -26.86 -5.44
N THR A 650 23.24 -25.98 -6.40
CA THR A 650 24.20 -24.88 -6.23
C THR A 650 23.69 -23.85 -5.23
N CYS A 651 22.37 -23.63 -5.19
CA CYS A 651 21.75 -22.67 -4.29
C CYS A 651 21.38 -23.30 -2.93
N HIS A 652 20.79 -24.49 -2.91
CA HIS A 652 20.25 -25.10 -1.68
C HIS A 652 21.28 -25.92 -0.90
N PHE A 653 22.28 -26.51 -1.56
CA PHE A 653 23.30 -27.34 -0.89
C PHE A 653 24.71 -26.77 -1.00
N LEU A 654 24.85 -25.62 -1.67
CA LEU A 654 26.13 -24.95 -1.93
C LEU A 654 27.15 -25.90 -2.57
N ALA A 655 26.69 -26.74 -3.49
CA ALA A 655 27.48 -27.77 -4.15
C ALA A 655 27.02 -27.91 -5.61
N SER A 656 27.92 -28.26 -6.53
CA SER A 656 27.49 -28.65 -7.88
C SER A 656 26.67 -29.94 -7.80
N PRO A 657 25.83 -30.27 -8.81
CA PRO A 657 25.14 -31.56 -8.85
C PRO A 657 26.10 -32.76 -8.68
N ALA A 658 27.31 -32.67 -9.24
CA ALA A 658 28.34 -33.70 -9.12
C ALA A 658 28.91 -33.79 -7.69
N ASP A 659 29.19 -32.66 -7.04
CA ASP A 659 29.72 -32.64 -5.67
C ASP A 659 28.68 -33.11 -4.66
N PHE A 660 27.40 -32.74 -4.86
CA PHE A 660 26.32 -33.20 -4.00
C PHE A 660 26.03 -34.70 -4.20
N ARG A 661 26.14 -35.20 -5.43
CA ARG A 661 26.03 -36.64 -5.72
C ARG A 661 27.01 -37.46 -4.89
N ALA A 662 28.26 -37.02 -4.73
CA ALA A 662 29.23 -37.72 -3.87
C ALA A 662 28.75 -37.87 -2.40
N ARG A 663 27.96 -36.90 -1.90
CA ARG A 663 27.35 -36.93 -0.57
C ARG A 663 26.12 -37.83 -0.49
N LEU A 664 25.37 -37.99 -1.59
CA LEU A 664 24.26 -38.95 -1.70
C LEU A 664 24.74 -40.41 -1.65
N VAL A 665 25.94 -40.69 -2.16
CA VAL A 665 26.50 -42.04 -2.16
C VAL A 665 27.29 -42.39 -0.89
N GLY A 666 27.13 -41.61 0.19
CA GLY A 666 27.75 -41.89 1.49
C GLY A 666 29.24 -41.53 1.59
N GLY A 667 29.76 -40.66 0.71
CA GLY A 667 31.10 -40.10 0.88
C GLY A 667 31.12 -39.04 1.98
N THR A 668 31.66 -39.35 3.16
CA THR A 668 32.07 -38.30 4.10
C THR A 668 33.06 -37.36 3.41
N PRO A 669 32.82 -36.04 3.38
CA PRO A 669 33.75 -35.09 2.76
C PRO A 669 35.09 -35.10 3.53
N ARG A 670 36.21 -35.02 2.81
CA ARG A 670 37.53 -34.71 3.38
C ARG A 670 37.67 -33.22 3.62
#